data_AF-A0AB40CNH3-F1
#
_entry.id   AF-A0AB40CNH3-F1
#
_cell.length_a   1.000
_cell.length_b   1.000
_cell.length_c   1.000
_cell.angle_alpha   90.00
_cell.angle_beta   90.00
_cell.angle_gamma   90.00
#
_symmetry.space_group_name_H-M   'P 1'
#
loop_
_entity.id
_entity.type
_entity.pdbx_description
1 polymer ?
#
loop_
_entity_poly.entity_id
_entity_poly.type
_entity_poly.pdbx_seq_one_letter_code
_entity_poly.pdbx_strand_id
1 'polypeptide(L)'
;MIHSPLIPLHFNPNFSPFLKPNTNKLFSNAHQKFPRPWRHSLSLVSALKPLVKDGVLKINDKEALKNVPDNVLVSKPVDGSAVFLGAVSDEMSSRHVFKLGVLEDCRLLCLFRHKIWWMIPRMGNSGSDIPVETQMLLVESKEEKESRNGSSDYILFLPVLDGPFRSSLQGNSFNELEFCIESGDPAVQASQFNESVFVNSGSNPFELVNESIKKLRSYKGTFSLREDKSIPGMLDWFGWCTWDAFYTEVSPRGIEDGLKSLYEGGIPVKFLIIDDGWQDITNEFQKEGEPHIEGSQYGARLVSIKENSKFRGLKDFITKIKKTYGLKYIYAWHALMGYWGGLEPNAPGTKKYNPRLVIPNQSPGNLAHIRDFSMDDGMQIYGVSMIDPEKIFEFYDDLHSYLVSQNVDGVKVDVQNILETIAAGYGGRASLTQWFHQNLERSIAKNFQDNSIICCMCQSNDSIYSAKVSAVARASDDYMPRDASSQTLHIATVAFNSLFLGEIMVPDWDMFYSRHYAAEFHAAARALGGCGVYISDKPGEHDFSLLKKLVLPDGSVLRAKYPGRPTRDCLFSDPVMDGKSLLKIWNLNSLSGVIGIFNCQGAGTWPGMVSNEDGNSSDRILTGSVRPVDIEFLENIAGKDWTGDSAVYSFNAGSLSRLSKNETVTVSLKVLECELFTISPIKKYSSNIEFAPIGLIKMYNSGGAVESIDSDLRDNNSIIQLSIRGRGSGLFGAFSSAKPKSCKLNSKEQEFSFIVDDNFLTFMIPPSDSSWKIDVSF
;
A
#
# COMPACT_ATOMS: atom_id res chain seq x y z
N MET A 1 -54.29 6.33 -55.73
CA MET A 1 -53.74 5.51 -54.63
C MET A 1 -52.34 6.00 -54.39
N ILE A 2 -52.18 6.82 -53.35
CA ILE A 2 -51.27 7.98 -53.42
C ILE A 2 -49.84 7.56 -53.05
N HIS A 3 -49.00 7.63 -54.09
CA HIS A 3 -47.55 7.72 -54.05
C HIS A 3 -47.09 9.19 -53.97
N SER A 4 -45.89 9.39 -53.41
CA SER A 4 -44.94 10.50 -53.66
C SER A 4 -45.22 11.87 -52.99
N PRO A 5 -44.24 12.81 -52.93
CA PRO A 5 -42.80 12.68 -52.63
C PRO A 5 -42.22 13.84 -51.76
N LEU A 6 -40.90 13.76 -51.47
CA LEU A 6 -39.99 14.82 -51.00
C LEU A 6 -39.99 16.08 -51.90
N ILE A 7 -39.89 17.30 -51.31
CA ILE A 7 -39.04 18.47 -51.74
C ILE A 7 -38.89 19.44 -50.53
N PRO A 8 -37.74 20.13 -50.34
CA PRO A 8 -37.36 20.89 -49.14
C PRO A 8 -37.64 22.41 -49.25
N LEU A 9 -37.63 23.12 -48.11
CA LEU A 9 -37.70 24.59 -48.08
C LEU A 9 -36.50 25.23 -47.37
N HIS A 10 -36.05 26.30 -48.01
CA HIS A 10 -34.80 27.03 -47.89
C HIS A 10 -34.58 27.78 -46.57
N PHE A 11 -33.29 27.92 -46.24
CA PHE A 11 -32.71 28.89 -45.32
C PHE A 11 -32.93 30.35 -45.78
N ASN A 12 -33.14 31.26 -44.83
CA ASN A 12 -32.23 32.42 -44.72
C ASN A 12 -32.16 32.96 -43.27
N PRO A 13 -30.97 33.37 -42.78
CA PRO A 13 -30.68 33.74 -41.40
C PRO A 13 -30.76 35.25 -41.20
N ASN A 14 -30.82 35.73 -39.95
CA ASN A 14 -30.27 37.04 -39.60
C ASN A 14 -30.16 37.31 -38.09
N PHE A 15 -28.93 37.65 -37.70
CA PHE A 15 -28.44 38.44 -36.54
C PHE A 15 -28.29 37.84 -35.12
N SER A 16 -27.02 37.47 -34.85
CA SER A 16 -26.21 37.44 -33.60
C SER A 16 -26.18 38.76 -32.77
N PRO A 17 -25.35 38.94 -31.69
CA PRO A 17 -24.46 38.02 -30.90
C PRO A 17 -24.70 38.13 -29.35
N PHE A 18 -24.19 37.28 -28.46
CA PHE A 18 -22.80 37.16 -27.93
C PHE A 18 -22.70 35.84 -27.12
N LEU A 19 -21.95 34.84 -27.59
CA LEU A 19 -20.55 34.48 -27.24
C LEU A 19 -20.29 33.93 -25.82
N LYS A 20 -20.29 32.59 -25.69
CA LYS A 20 -19.24 31.75 -25.06
C LYS A 20 -19.19 30.36 -25.74
N PRO A 21 -18.03 29.67 -25.79
CA PRO A 21 -17.74 28.64 -26.79
C PRO A 21 -18.09 27.20 -26.34
N ASN A 22 -18.95 26.56 -27.15
CA ASN A 22 -18.75 25.28 -27.88
C ASN A 22 -17.48 24.46 -27.56
N THR A 23 -17.49 23.12 -27.47
CA THR A 23 -18.34 22.15 -28.18
C THR A 23 -18.38 20.81 -27.45
N ASN A 24 -19.60 20.33 -27.18
CA ASN A 24 -19.96 18.91 -27.18
C ASN A 24 -20.66 18.65 -28.51
N LYS A 25 -20.40 17.52 -29.18
CA LYS A 25 -21.43 16.73 -29.90
C LYS A 25 -20.81 15.56 -30.68
N LEU A 26 -21.17 14.32 -30.34
CA LEU A 26 -22.31 13.63 -30.95
C LEU A 26 -22.45 12.22 -30.33
N PHE A 27 -23.57 12.01 -29.62
CA PHE A 27 -24.06 10.69 -29.26
C PHE A 27 -24.89 10.14 -30.42
N SER A 28 -24.56 8.93 -30.86
CA SER A 28 -25.43 8.09 -31.68
C SER A 28 -25.73 6.80 -30.93
N ASN A 29 -27.03 6.50 -30.79
CA ASN A 29 -27.55 5.25 -30.23
C ASN A 29 -27.02 4.03 -30.99
N ALA A 30 -26.36 3.11 -30.28
CA ALA A 30 -26.11 1.75 -30.74
C ALA A 30 -26.20 0.79 -29.54
N HIS A 31 -27.07 -0.21 -29.65
CA HIS A 31 -27.12 -1.36 -28.74
C HIS A 31 -25.75 -2.06 -28.71
N GLN A 32 -25.04 -1.99 -27.58
CA GLN A 32 -23.76 -2.67 -27.40
C GLN A 32 -24.00 -4.15 -27.05
N LYS A 33 -23.69 -5.02 -28.00
CA LYS A 33 -23.35 -6.43 -27.76
C LYS A 33 -21.88 -6.50 -27.35
N PHE A 34 -21.55 -7.45 -26.47
CA PHE A 34 -20.20 -7.87 -26.05
C PHE A 34 -19.12 -7.60 -27.12
N PRO A 35 -17.99 -6.95 -26.77
CA PRO A 35 -16.98 -6.62 -27.76
C PRO A 35 -16.34 -7.91 -28.29
N ARG A 36 -16.44 -8.10 -29.61
CA ARG A 36 -15.55 -9.03 -30.32
C ARG A 36 -14.11 -8.53 -30.15
N PRO A 37 -13.12 -9.44 -30.03
CA PRO A 37 -11.74 -9.05 -29.81
C PRO A 37 -11.26 -8.21 -31.00
N TRP A 38 -10.76 -7.01 -30.69
CA TRP A 38 -10.13 -6.16 -31.68
C TRP A 38 -8.86 -6.86 -32.15
N ARG A 39 -8.81 -7.20 -33.45
CA ARG A 39 -7.58 -7.63 -34.11
C ARG A 39 -6.63 -6.45 -34.12
N HIS A 40 -5.72 -6.39 -33.15
CA HIS A 40 -4.51 -5.60 -33.32
C HIS A 40 -3.72 -6.17 -34.49
N SER A 41 -3.32 -5.30 -35.40
CA SER A 41 -2.40 -5.64 -36.49
C SER A 41 -1.11 -6.20 -35.89
N LEU A 42 -0.84 -7.48 -36.16
CA LEU A 42 0.43 -8.14 -35.90
C LEU A 42 1.55 -7.38 -36.60
N SER A 43 2.26 -6.55 -35.85
CA SER A 43 3.66 -6.27 -36.13
C SER A 43 4.45 -7.48 -35.64
N LEU A 44 4.75 -8.41 -36.55
CA LEU A 44 5.71 -9.50 -36.35
C LEU A 44 7.07 -8.88 -35.96
N VAL A 45 7.40 -8.88 -34.67
CA VAL A 45 8.78 -8.77 -34.22
C VAL A 45 9.29 -10.20 -34.08
N SER A 46 10.13 -10.61 -35.03
CA SER A 46 10.89 -11.85 -34.97
C SER A 46 11.72 -11.93 -33.69
N ALA A 47 11.76 -13.12 -33.07
CA ALA A 47 12.54 -13.43 -31.87
C ALA A 47 13.97 -12.89 -31.96
N LEU A 48 14.28 -11.93 -31.10
CA LEU A 48 15.66 -11.47 -30.90
C LEU A 48 16.33 -12.51 -29.99
N LYS A 49 17.02 -13.49 -30.61
CA LYS A 49 18.01 -14.36 -29.94
C LYS A 49 19.37 -13.72 -29.52
N PRO A 50 19.73 -12.43 -29.72
CA PRO A 50 21.05 -11.95 -29.31
C PRO A 50 21.21 -11.76 -27.79
N LEU A 51 20.13 -11.79 -27.01
CA LEU A 51 20.17 -11.68 -25.54
C LEU A 51 20.41 -13.02 -24.82
N VAL A 52 20.13 -14.14 -25.50
CA VAL A 52 20.41 -15.48 -25.01
C VAL A 52 21.58 -16.01 -25.81
N LYS A 53 22.77 -15.98 -25.21
CA LYS A 53 24.00 -16.45 -25.84
C LYS A 53 24.56 -17.61 -25.03
N ASP A 54 24.87 -18.72 -25.71
CA ASP A 54 25.40 -19.93 -25.08
C ASP A 54 24.51 -20.46 -23.92
N GLY A 55 23.19 -20.31 -24.07
CA GLY A 55 22.20 -20.71 -23.06
C GLY A 55 22.07 -19.75 -21.87
N VAL A 56 22.74 -18.59 -21.89
CA VAL A 56 22.71 -17.61 -20.81
C VAL A 56 21.93 -16.37 -21.23
N LEU A 57 20.90 -16.01 -20.46
CA LEU A 57 20.18 -14.74 -20.60
C LEU A 57 20.97 -13.65 -19.90
N LYS A 58 21.36 -12.60 -20.64
CA LYS A 58 21.97 -11.40 -20.07
C LYS A 58 21.05 -10.18 -20.17
N ILE A 59 20.94 -9.43 -19.08
CA ILE A 59 20.19 -8.16 -19.00
C ILE A 59 21.17 -7.04 -18.69
N ASN A 60 21.35 -6.11 -19.62
CA ASN A 60 22.35 -5.04 -19.53
C ASN A 60 23.73 -5.58 -19.10
N ASP A 61 24.20 -6.60 -19.83
CA ASP A 61 25.47 -7.34 -19.64
C ASP A 61 25.59 -8.21 -18.37
N LYS A 62 24.56 -8.24 -17.51
CA LYS A 62 24.52 -9.05 -16.29
C LYS A 62 23.87 -10.39 -16.53
N GLU A 63 24.47 -11.46 -16.03
CA GLU A 63 23.90 -12.81 -16.07
C GLU A 63 22.63 -12.87 -15.22
N ALA A 64 21.49 -13.14 -15.86
CA ALA A 64 20.19 -13.23 -15.21
C ALA A 64 19.77 -14.68 -15.00
N LEU A 65 19.92 -15.53 -16.03
CA LEU A 65 19.55 -16.95 -16.01
C LEU A 65 20.52 -17.78 -16.85
N LYS A 66 20.81 -19.00 -16.40
CA LYS A 66 21.61 -20.00 -17.15
C LYS A 66 20.69 -21.07 -17.73
N ASN A 67 21.16 -21.85 -18.68
CA ASN A 67 20.42 -22.98 -19.29
C ASN A 67 19.00 -22.60 -19.76
N VAL A 68 18.86 -21.44 -20.42
CA VAL A 68 17.58 -20.94 -20.92
C VAL A 68 17.05 -21.87 -22.03
N PRO A 69 15.84 -22.43 -21.89
CA PRO A 69 15.26 -23.34 -22.90
C PRO A 69 14.98 -22.67 -24.25
N ASP A 70 15.02 -23.45 -25.33
CA ASP A 70 14.81 -22.96 -26.71
C ASP A 70 13.42 -22.40 -26.98
N ASN A 71 12.41 -22.82 -26.20
CA ASN A 71 11.03 -22.36 -26.35
C ASN A 71 10.74 -21.05 -25.58
N VAL A 72 11.74 -20.48 -24.88
CA VAL A 72 11.63 -19.16 -24.25
C VAL A 72 11.73 -18.07 -25.32
N LEU A 73 10.76 -17.16 -25.29
CA LEU A 73 10.72 -15.97 -26.12
C LEU A 73 11.30 -14.80 -25.36
N VAL A 74 12.12 -14.00 -26.05
CA VAL A 74 12.66 -12.75 -25.51
C VAL A 74 12.33 -11.63 -26.47
N SER A 75 11.65 -10.60 -25.96
CA SER A 75 11.34 -9.39 -26.70
C SER A 75 11.84 -8.15 -25.96
N LYS A 76 12.26 -7.13 -26.72
CA LYS A 76 12.72 -5.86 -26.16
C LYS A 76 11.60 -4.81 -26.29
N PRO A 77 11.28 -4.10 -25.20
CA PRO A 77 10.55 -2.85 -25.28
C PRO A 77 11.36 -1.80 -26.07
N VAL A 78 10.69 -0.76 -26.57
CA VAL A 78 11.26 0.22 -27.53
C VAL A 78 12.50 0.94 -26.96
N ASP A 79 12.57 1.13 -25.64
CA ASP A 79 13.70 1.78 -24.96
C ASP A 79 14.96 0.90 -24.80
N GLY A 80 14.86 -0.41 -25.08
CA GLY A 80 15.99 -1.37 -25.08
C GLY A 80 16.63 -1.69 -23.72
N SER A 81 16.13 -1.11 -22.62
CA SER A 81 16.76 -1.17 -21.28
C SER A 81 16.16 -2.24 -20.35
N ALA A 82 15.01 -2.80 -20.73
CA ALA A 82 14.36 -3.93 -20.10
C ALA A 82 14.02 -5.00 -21.15
N VAL A 83 13.49 -6.14 -20.73
CA VAL A 83 13.03 -7.20 -21.63
C VAL A 83 11.71 -7.79 -21.15
N PHE A 84 10.95 -8.36 -22.07
CA PHE A 84 9.88 -9.29 -21.75
C PHE A 84 10.32 -10.71 -22.08
N LEU A 85 10.04 -11.62 -21.16
CA LEU A 85 10.14 -13.06 -21.33
C LEU A 85 8.75 -13.65 -21.54
N GLY A 86 8.67 -14.61 -22.44
CA GLY A 86 7.48 -15.41 -22.72
C GLY A 86 7.89 -16.83 -23.12
N ALA A 87 6.95 -17.64 -23.57
CA ALA A 87 7.25 -19.00 -24.04
C ALA A 87 6.19 -19.53 -25.01
N VAL A 88 6.56 -20.60 -25.72
CA VAL A 88 5.67 -21.35 -26.62
C VAL A 88 5.54 -22.79 -26.13
N SER A 89 4.32 -23.32 -26.26
CA SER A 89 3.94 -24.72 -26.09
C SER A 89 3.33 -25.25 -27.39
N ASP A 90 3.42 -26.55 -27.62
CA ASP A 90 2.74 -27.23 -28.73
C ASP A 90 1.24 -27.45 -28.42
N GLU A 91 0.84 -27.30 -27.17
CA GLU A 91 -0.53 -27.52 -26.71
C GLU A 91 -1.25 -26.21 -26.36
N MET A 92 -2.54 -26.14 -26.71
CA MET A 92 -3.43 -25.07 -26.24
C MET A 92 -3.97 -25.44 -24.86
N SER A 93 -3.77 -24.56 -23.87
CA SER A 93 -4.29 -24.77 -22.52
C SER A 93 -4.67 -23.43 -21.89
N SER A 94 -5.58 -23.47 -20.91
CA SER A 94 -5.91 -22.34 -20.04
C SER A 94 -4.87 -22.13 -18.94
N ARG A 95 -3.94 -23.08 -18.77
CA ARG A 95 -2.84 -23.01 -17.80
C ARG A 95 -1.59 -23.71 -18.34
N HIS A 96 -0.45 -23.04 -18.23
CA HIS A 96 0.88 -23.58 -18.54
C HIS A 96 1.87 -23.27 -17.42
N VAL A 97 2.91 -24.10 -17.30
CA VAL A 97 4.10 -23.82 -16.49
C VAL A 97 5.31 -23.99 -17.40
N PHE A 98 6.07 -22.92 -17.58
CA PHE A 98 7.24 -22.87 -18.46
C PHE A 98 8.51 -22.65 -17.65
N LYS A 99 9.58 -23.35 -18.03
CA LYS A 99 10.92 -23.12 -17.50
C LYS A 99 11.56 -21.91 -18.18
N LEU A 100 12.21 -21.04 -17.40
CA LEU A 100 12.95 -19.88 -17.89
C LEU A 100 14.47 -20.11 -17.89
N GLY A 101 14.98 -20.89 -16.95
CA GLY A 101 16.40 -21.17 -16.79
C GLY A 101 16.77 -21.40 -15.32
N VAL A 102 18.04 -21.70 -15.07
CA VAL A 102 18.60 -21.96 -13.75
C VAL A 102 19.02 -20.66 -13.08
N LEU A 103 18.67 -20.53 -11.80
CA LEU A 103 19.07 -19.44 -10.91
C LEU A 103 19.78 -20.03 -9.68
N GLU A 104 21.08 -19.82 -9.55
CA GLU A 104 21.89 -20.38 -8.45
C GLU A 104 22.93 -19.36 -7.98
N ASP A 105 23.47 -19.59 -6.78
CA ASP A 105 24.54 -18.78 -6.18
C ASP A 105 24.23 -17.28 -6.08
N CYS A 106 22.97 -16.91 -5.88
CA CYS A 106 22.54 -15.51 -5.77
C CYS A 106 21.99 -15.22 -4.36
N ARG A 107 21.67 -13.96 -4.06
CA ARG A 107 20.76 -13.63 -2.95
C ARG A 107 19.47 -13.12 -3.56
N LEU A 108 18.33 -13.62 -3.08
CA LEU A 108 17.04 -13.25 -3.64
C LEU A 108 16.04 -12.83 -2.57
N LEU A 109 15.11 -11.98 -2.99
CA LEU A 109 13.91 -11.55 -2.28
C LEU A 109 12.71 -11.80 -3.19
N CYS A 110 11.77 -12.60 -2.71
CA CYS A 110 10.48 -12.84 -3.34
C CYS A 110 9.38 -12.14 -2.54
N LEU A 111 8.40 -11.57 -3.23
CA LEU A 111 7.07 -11.30 -2.66
C LEU A 111 6.10 -12.27 -3.31
N PHE A 112 5.52 -13.17 -2.53
CA PHE A 112 4.66 -14.25 -3.03
C PHE A 112 3.35 -14.31 -2.27
N ARG A 113 2.30 -14.77 -2.94
CA ARG A 113 1.02 -15.00 -2.29
C ARG A 113 1.04 -16.31 -1.51
N HIS A 114 0.97 -16.22 -0.18
CA HIS A 114 0.90 -17.39 0.70
C HIS A 114 -0.53 -17.84 1.02
N LYS A 115 -1.51 -16.98 0.72
CA LYS A 115 -2.96 -17.23 0.74
C LYS A 115 -3.57 -16.60 -0.51
N ILE A 116 -4.85 -16.89 -0.76
CA ILE A 116 -5.58 -16.29 -1.90
C ILE A 116 -5.61 -14.74 -1.84
N TRP A 117 -5.56 -14.16 -0.65
CA TRP A 117 -5.73 -12.72 -0.43
C TRP A 117 -4.40 -11.96 -0.32
N TRP A 118 -3.34 -12.63 0.17
CA TRP A 118 -2.24 -11.95 0.85
C TRP A 118 -0.85 -12.43 0.42
N MET A 119 0.04 -11.47 0.24
CA MET A 119 1.47 -11.67 0.02
C MET A 119 2.28 -11.59 1.31
N ILE A 120 3.43 -12.27 1.32
CA ILE A 120 4.50 -12.13 2.32
C ILE A 120 5.87 -12.19 1.62
N PRO A 121 6.94 -11.71 2.27
CA PRO A 121 8.30 -11.87 1.74
C PRO A 121 8.84 -13.29 1.92
N ARG A 122 9.78 -13.67 1.06
CA ARG A 122 10.66 -14.84 1.23
C ARG A 122 12.06 -14.50 0.75
N MET A 123 13.07 -14.87 1.54
CA MET A 123 14.47 -14.74 1.17
C MET A 123 15.06 -16.11 0.85
N GLY A 124 16.07 -16.14 -0.01
CA GLY A 124 16.69 -17.38 -0.48
C GLY A 124 17.99 -17.13 -1.22
N ASN A 125 18.56 -18.20 -1.78
CA ASN A 125 19.83 -18.16 -2.51
C ASN A 125 19.80 -18.86 -3.88
N SER A 126 18.72 -19.55 -4.21
CA SER A 126 18.60 -20.34 -5.43
C SER A 126 17.16 -20.41 -5.95
N GLY A 127 16.99 -20.86 -7.19
CA GLY A 127 15.69 -21.01 -7.82
C GLY A 127 14.73 -21.85 -7.00
N SER A 128 15.20 -22.90 -6.32
CA SER A 128 14.37 -23.77 -5.47
C SER A 128 13.77 -23.07 -4.24
N ASP A 129 14.33 -21.92 -3.82
CA ASP A 129 13.80 -21.14 -2.70
C ASP A 129 12.60 -20.26 -3.10
N ILE A 130 12.32 -20.13 -4.40
CA ILE A 130 11.27 -19.27 -4.94
C ILE A 130 9.90 -19.96 -4.78
N PRO A 131 9.00 -19.43 -3.92
CA PRO A 131 7.71 -20.07 -3.70
C PRO A 131 6.81 -19.97 -4.92
N VAL A 132 5.88 -20.93 -5.05
CA VAL A 132 4.74 -20.84 -5.98
C VAL A 132 3.98 -19.53 -5.73
N GLU A 133 3.40 -18.93 -6.77
CA GLU A 133 2.68 -17.65 -6.68
C GLU A 133 3.56 -16.45 -6.30
N THR A 134 4.85 -16.47 -6.66
CA THR A 134 5.73 -15.29 -6.54
C THR A 134 5.31 -14.21 -7.55
N GLN A 135 5.09 -12.98 -7.07
CA GLN A 135 4.62 -11.83 -7.86
C GLN A 135 5.69 -10.74 -8.07
N MET A 136 6.77 -10.77 -7.29
CA MET A 136 7.97 -9.97 -7.51
C MET A 136 9.18 -10.81 -7.08
N LEU A 137 10.23 -10.84 -7.91
CA LEU A 137 11.51 -11.43 -7.56
C LEU A 137 12.62 -10.41 -7.80
N LEU A 138 13.36 -10.08 -6.76
CA LEU A 138 14.54 -9.23 -6.81
C LEU A 138 15.77 -10.09 -6.51
N VAL A 139 16.79 -10.00 -7.36
CA VAL A 139 18.04 -10.76 -7.25
C VAL A 139 19.21 -9.79 -7.12
N GLU A 140 20.07 -10.02 -6.13
CA GLU A 140 21.37 -9.37 -6.01
C GLU A 140 22.38 -10.10 -6.92
N SER A 141 22.85 -9.42 -7.96
CA SER A 141 23.88 -9.91 -8.87
C SER A 141 25.25 -9.83 -8.21
N LYS A 142 26.01 -10.93 -8.25
CA LYS A 142 27.42 -10.94 -7.84
C LYS A 142 28.26 -10.50 -9.02
N GLU A 143 28.66 -9.23 -9.07
CA GLU A 143 29.83 -8.87 -9.89
C GLU A 143 31.11 -9.31 -9.16
N GLU A 144 32.09 -9.79 -9.93
CA GLU A 144 33.44 -10.06 -9.44
C GLU A 144 34.01 -8.81 -8.75
N LYS A 145 34.80 -9.02 -7.70
CA LYS A 145 35.30 -8.05 -6.71
C LYS A 145 36.16 -6.88 -7.26
N GLU A 146 36.09 -6.56 -8.54
CA GLU A 146 36.91 -5.53 -9.19
C GLU A 146 36.24 -4.14 -9.33
N SER A 147 34.93 -4.00 -9.05
CA SER A 147 34.32 -2.67 -8.99
C SER A 147 34.71 -1.95 -7.69
N ARG A 148 35.64 -0.98 -7.82
CA ARG A 148 36.25 -0.19 -6.72
C ARG A 148 35.27 0.65 -5.88
N ASN A 149 33.95 0.53 -6.08
CA ASN A 149 32.92 1.33 -5.42
C ASN A 149 31.86 0.51 -4.64
N GLY A 150 31.93 -0.82 -4.61
CA GLY A 150 31.09 -1.64 -3.72
C GLY A 150 29.56 -1.51 -3.91
N SER A 151 29.07 -1.08 -5.07
CA SER A 151 27.64 -1.10 -5.38
C SER A 151 27.24 -2.46 -5.95
N SER A 152 26.43 -3.22 -5.20
CA SER A 152 25.75 -4.38 -5.76
C SER A 152 24.79 -3.96 -6.87
N ASP A 153 24.68 -4.81 -7.88
CA ASP A 153 23.71 -4.64 -8.94
C ASP A 153 22.52 -5.58 -8.73
N TYR A 154 21.35 -5.15 -9.19
CA TYR A 154 20.10 -5.85 -8.96
C TYR A 154 19.41 -6.20 -10.29
N ILE A 155 18.76 -7.36 -10.32
CA ILE A 155 17.89 -7.80 -11.41
C ILE A 155 16.50 -8.02 -10.84
N LEU A 156 15.49 -7.40 -11.46
CA LEU A 156 14.10 -7.46 -11.05
C LEU A 156 13.30 -8.25 -12.09
N PHE A 157 12.55 -9.24 -11.63
CA PHE A 157 11.58 -10.00 -12.42
C PHE A 157 10.17 -9.71 -11.90
N LEU A 158 9.31 -9.22 -12.78
CA LEU A 158 7.91 -8.93 -12.52
C LEU A 158 7.05 -9.80 -13.44
N PRO A 159 6.42 -10.89 -12.97
CA PRO A 159 5.38 -11.54 -13.73
C PRO A 159 4.21 -10.58 -13.93
N VAL A 160 3.67 -10.52 -15.16
CA VAL A 160 2.63 -9.56 -15.56
C VAL A 160 1.48 -10.25 -16.31
N LEU A 161 0.49 -9.45 -16.71
CA LEU A 161 -0.63 -9.89 -17.53
C LEU A 161 -0.24 -9.97 -19.01
N ASP A 162 -0.61 -11.06 -19.68
CA ASP A 162 -0.51 -11.24 -21.13
C ASP A 162 -1.91 -11.54 -21.69
N GLY A 163 -2.58 -10.47 -22.14
CA GLY A 163 -3.99 -10.51 -22.51
C GLY A 163 -4.89 -10.97 -21.33
N PRO A 164 -5.74 -11.99 -21.52
CA PRO A 164 -6.61 -12.51 -20.47
C PRO A 164 -5.89 -13.43 -19.46
N PHE A 165 -4.59 -13.65 -19.61
CA PHE A 165 -3.80 -14.52 -18.74
C PHE A 165 -2.99 -13.73 -17.72
N ARG A 166 -2.87 -14.29 -16.52
CA ARG A 166 -2.02 -13.76 -15.45
C ARG A 166 -0.85 -14.70 -15.20
N SER A 167 0.33 -14.12 -15.02
CA SER A 167 1.56 -14.86 -14.70
C SER A 167 1.92 -14.77 -13.21
N SER A 168 2.56 -15.83 -12.69
CA SER A 168 3.33 -15.87 -11.44
C SER A 168 4.66 -16.59 -11.68
N LEU A 169 5.62 -16.38 -10.79
CA LEU A 169 6.89 -17.10 -10.75
C LEU A 169 6.85 -18.23 -9.71
N GLN A 170 7.66 -19.25 -9.92
CA GLN A 170 7.91 -20.32 -8.97
C GLN A 170 9.29 -20.95 -9.22
N GLY A 171 9.81 -21.63 -8.21
CA GLY A 171 11.01 -22.45 -8.28
C GLY A 171 10.70 -23.95 -8.34
N ASN A 172 11.66 -24.74 -8.83
CA ASN A 172 11.61 -26.19 -8.72
C ASN A 172 12.86 -26.79 -8.06
N SER A 173 12.85 -28.11 -7.86
CA SER A 173 13.93 -28.84 -7.17
C SER A 173 15.28 -28.86 -7.92
N PHE A 174 15.31 -28.42 -9.18
CA PHE A 174 16.52 -28.31 -10.00
C PHE A 174 17.04 -26.86 -10.08
N ASN A 175 16.59 -25.98 -9.19
CA ASN A 175 16.91 -24.54 -9.19
C ASN A 175 16.49 -23.81 -10.48
N GLU A 176 15.56 -24.38 -11.24
CA GLU A 176 15.01 -23.72 -12.41
C GLU A 176 13.93 -22.73 -11.96
N LEU A 177 14.05 -21.50 -12.42
CA LEU A 177 12.98 -20.51 -12.37
C LEU A 177 11.93 -20.86 -13.42
N GLU A 178 10.68 -20.93 -13.01
CA GLU A 178 9.52 -21.17 -13.85
C GLU A 178 8.56 -19.99 -13.77
N PHE A 179 7.77 -19.79 -14.84
CA PHE A 179 6.55 -18.99 -14.74
C PHE A 179 5.33 -19.85 -15.01
N CYS A 180 4.33 -19.71 -14.14
CA CYS A 180 2.98 -20.21 -14.36
C CYS A 180 2.16 -19.11 -15.02
N ILE A 181 1.41 -19.45 -16.07
CA ILE A 181 0.50 -18.52 -16.75
C ILE A 181 -0.86 -19.16 -16.91
N GLU A 182 -1.92 -18.47 -16.48
CA GLU A 182 -3.27 -19.01 -16.46
C GLU A 182 -4.36 -17.97 -16.73
N SER A 183 -5.41 -18.38 -17.43
CA SER A 183 -6.60 -17.55 -17.70
C SER A 183 -7.69 -17.72 -16.66
N GLY A 184 -7.68 -18.78 -15.85
CA GLY A 184 -8.78 -19.09 -14.93
C GLY A 184 -10.11 -19.46 -15.62
N ASP A 185 -10.11 -19.61 -16.95
CA ASP A 185 -11.29 -19.98 -17.74
C ASP A 185 -10.90 -21.11 -18.71
N PRO A 186 -11.46 -22.33 -18.58
CA PRO A 186 -11.15 -23.46 -19.47
C PRO A 186 -11.40 -23.17 -20.95
N ALA A 187 -12.28 -22.22 -21.29
CA ALA A 187 -12.57 -21.83 -22.66
C ALA A 187 -11.56 -20.81 -23.24
N VAL A 188 -10.76 -20.16 -22.38
CA VAL A 188 -9.74 -19.20 -22.77
C VAL A 188 -8.38 -19.90 -22.74
N GLN A 189 -7.98 -20.42 -23.90
CA GLN A 189 -6.75 -21.19 -24.07
C GLN A 189 -5.79 -20.49 -25.03
N ALA A 190 -4.49 -20.65 -24.77
CA ALA A 190 -3.42 -20.20 -25.65
C ALA A 190 -2.23 -21.16 -25.55
N SER A 191 -1.32 -21.08 -26.52
CA SER A 191 -0.08 -21.88 -26.53
C SER A 191 1.17 -21.01 -26.69
N GLN A 192 1.02 -19.71 -26.92
CA GLN A 192 2.12 -18.76 -27.06
C GLN A 192 1.85 -17.51 -26.24
N PHE A 193 2.86 -17.08 -25.48
CA PHE A 193 2.84 -15.89 -24.64
C PHE A 193 4.14 -15.12 -24.86
N ASN A 194 4.05 -13.80 -25.03
CA ASN A 194 5.19 -12.97 -25.42
C ASN A 194 5.65 -12.03 -24.29
N GLU A 195 4.75 -11.73 -23.35
CA GLU A 195 4.93 -10.67 -22.36
C GLU A 195 4.56 -11.15 -20.95
N SER A 196 4.95 -12.37 -20.58
CA SER A 196 4.58 -13.00 -19.31
C SER A 196 5.39 -12.48 -18.12
N VAL A 197 6.68 -12.18 -18.32
CA VAL A 197 7.58 -11.70 -17.25
C VAL A 197 8.38 -10.51 -17.77
N PHE A 198 8.29 -9.37 -17.09
CA PHE A 198 9.12 -8.20 -17.34
C PHE A 198 10.39 -8.25 -16.51
N VAL A 199 11.54 -8.04 -17.15
CA VAL A 199 12.86 -8.11 -16.48
C VAL A 199 13.65 -6.85 -16.75
N ASN A 200 14.23 -6.28 -15.69
CA ASN A 200 15.04 -5.07 -15.74
C ASN A 200 16.21 -5.18 -14.73
N SER A 201 17.22 -4.32 -14.86
CA SER A 201 18.37 -4.30 -13.95
C SER A 201 18.82 -2.88 -13.59
N GLY A 202 19.41 -2.70 -12.40
CA GLY A 202 19.93 -1.40 -11.97
C GLY A 202 20.77 -1.51 -10.69
N SER A 203 21.46 -0.42 -10.33
CA SER A 203 22.36 -0.36 -9.16
C SER A 203 21.68 0.10 -7.86
N ASN A 204 20.45 0.60 -7.96
CA ASN A 204 19.61 0.98 -6.83
C ASN A 204 18.29 0.21 -6.89
N PRO A 205 17.96 -0.63 -5.89
CA PRO A 205 16.80 -1.51 -5.98
C PRO A 205 15.48 -0.73 -5.90
N PHE A 206 15.44 0.41 -5.20
CA PHE A 206 14.23 1.22 -5.08
C PHE A 206 13.93 1.98 -6.38
N GLU A 207 14.95 2.57 -7.00
CA GLU A 207 14.83 3.19 -8.33
C GLU A 207 14.49 2.13 -9.38
N LEU A 208 15.12 0.96 -9.32
CA LEU A 208 14.86 -0.14 -10.25
C LEU A 208 13.39 -0.56 -10.23
N VAL A 209 12.78 -0.73 -9.05
CA VAL A 209 11.35 -1.09 -8.96
C VAL A 209 10.49 0.06 -9.48
N ASN A 210 10.72 1.31 -9.05
CA ASN A 210 9.96 2.47 -9.51
C ASN A 210 10.00 2.64 -11.04
N GLU A 211 11.19 2.64 -11.64
CA GLU A 211 11.37 2.82 -13.09
C GLU A 211 10.80 1.63 -13.89
N SER A 212 10.86 0.42 -13.34
CA SER A 212 10.25 -0.76 -13.98
C SER A 212 8.72 -0.65 -14.02
N ILE A 213 8.10 -0.18 -12.94
CA ILE A 213 6.66 0.06 -12.89
C ILE A 213 6.23 1.21 -13.81
N LYS A 214 7.03 2.30 -13.90
CA LYS A 214 6.79 3.38 -14.89
C LYS A 214 6.80 2.88 -16.33
N LYS A 215 7.78 2.05 -16.68
CA LYS A 215 7.86 1.42 -18.01
C LYS A 215 6.66 0.52 -18.25
N LEU A 216 6.35 -0.38 -17.32
CA LEU A 216 5.20 -1.28 -17.42
C LEU A 216 3.88 -0.52 -17.59
N ARG A 217 3.68 0.58 -16.86
CA ARG A 217 2.50 1.45 -17.01
C ARG A 217 2.38 1.98 -18.44
N SER A 218 3.48 2.44 -19.03
CA SER A 218 3.52 2.94 -20.41
C SER A 218 3.24 1.84 -21.44
N TYR A 219 3.73 0.62 -21.23
CA TYR A 219 3.51 -0.50 -22.15
C TYR A 219 2.11 -1.10 -22.05
N LYS A 220 1.61 -1.33 -20.83
CA LYS A 220 0.35 -2.05 -20.60
C LYS A 220 -0.87 -1.13 -20.56
N GLY A 221 -0.75 0.08 -19.98
CA GLY A 221 -1.85 1.05 -19.90
C GLY A 221 -3.08 0.59 -19.08
N THR A 222 -2.96 -0.47 -18.28
CA THR A 222 -4.06 -1.07 -17.50
C THR A 222 -4.11 -0.59 -16.05
N PHE A 223 -3.06 0.05 -15.54
CA PHE A 223 -2.96 0.61 -14.19
C PHE A 223 -2.23 1.96 -14.23
N SER A 224 -2.19 2.67 -13.10
CA SER A 224 -1.45 3.93 -12.93
C SER A 224 -0.50 3.84 -11.73
N LEU A 225 0.55 4.66 -11.71
CA LEU A 225 1.43 4.75 -10.54
C LEU A 225 0.73 5.45 -9.38
N ARG A 226 1.21 5.21 -8.16
CA ARG A 226 0.75 5.91 -6.95
C ARG A 226 0.81 7.43 -7.11
N GLU A 227 1.88 7.94 -7.73
CA GLU A 227 2.11 9.38 -7.91
C GLU A 227 1.17 10.05 -8.92
N ASP A 228 0.55 9.28 -9.81
CA ASP A 228 -0.43 9.77 -10.78
C ASP A 228 -1.86 9.81 -10.22
N LYS A 229 -2.08 9.22 -9.03
CA LYS A 229 -3.40 9.05 -8.43
C LYS A 229 -3.69 10.15 -7.42
N SER A 230 -4.96 10.53 -7.32
CA SER A 230 -5.42 11.42 -6.25
C SER A 230 -5.33 10.68 -4.92
N ILE A 231 -4.45 11.16 -4.03
CA ILE A 231 -4.28 10.61 -2.69
C ILE A 231 -5.45 11.08 -1.81
N PRO A 232 -6.23 10.19 -1.20
CA PRO A 232 -7.38 10.57 -0.39
C PRO A 232 -6.92 11.30 0.88
N GLY A 233 -7.57 12.42 1.20
CA GLY A 233 -7.21 13.26 2.33
C GLY A 233 -7.39 12.58 3.69
N MET A 234 -8.16 11.48 3.78
CA MET A 234 -8.32 10.69 5.01
C MET A 234 -7.00 10.18 5.59
N LEU A 235 -5.96 9.99 4.75
CA LEU A 235 -4.66 9.48 5.17
C LEU A 235 -3.90 10.42 6.12
N ASP A 236 -4.23 11.71 6.13
CA ASP A 236 -3.60 12.70 7.02
C ASP A 236 -4.31 12.85 8.37
N TRP A 237 -5.35 12.05 8.61
CA TRP A 237 -6.21 12.12 9.78
C TRP A 237 -6.16 10.83 10.57
N PHE A 238 -6.03 10.94 11.88
CA PHE A 238 -6.12 9.79 12.77
C PHE A 238 -7.52 9.17 12.72
N GLY A 239 -7.56 7.85 12.59
CA GLY A 239 -8.80 7.12 12.44
C GLY A 239 -9.11 6.07 13.51
N TRP A 240 -10.33 5.55 13.45
CA TRP A 240 -10.78 4.40 14.23
C TRP A 240 -11.61 3.48 13.33
N CYS A 241 -11.35 2.17 13.38
CA CYS A 241 -12.10 1.14 12.69
C CYS A 241 -12.90 0.32 13.71
N THR A 242 -14.18 0.07 13.42
CA THR A 242 -15.07 -0.62 14.35
C THR A 242 -14.90 -2.14 14.41
N TRP A 243 -14.06 -2.72 13.54
CA TRP A 243 -13.96 -4.18 13.34
C TRP A 243 -13.58 -4.91 14.63
N ASP A 244 -12.37 -4.77 15.16
CA ASP A 244 -12.00 -5.54 16.36
C ASP A 244 -12.75 -5.11 17.64
N ALA A 245 -13.29 -3.89 17.63
CA ALA A 245 -14.07 -3.36 18.75
C ALA A 245 -15.39 -4.11 18.93
N PHE A 246 -16.07 -4.45 17.83
CA PHE A 246 -17.43 -5.00 17.86
C PHE A 246 -17.68 -6.19 16.93
N TYR A 247 -16.82 -6.43 15.95
CA TYR A 247 -17.07 -7.27 14.79
C TYR A 247 -18.45 -6.94 14.20
N THR A 248 -19.26 -7.96 13.90
CA THR A 248 -20.62 -7.81 13.36
C THR A 248 -21.60 -7.17 14.34
N GLU A 249 -21.26 -7.00 15.62
CA GLU A 249 -22.11 -6.39 16.65
C GLU A 249 -22.02 -4.86 16.69
N VAL A 250 -21.35 -4.24 15.71
CA VAL A 250 -21.28 -2.78 15.60
C VAL A 250 -22.67 -2.14 15.62
N SER A 251 -22.81 -1.04 16.36
CA SER A 251 -24.07 -0.31 16.55
C SER A 251 -23.84 1.20 16.70
N PRO A 252 -24.85 2.05 16.43
CA PRO A 252 -24.75 3.50 16.64
C PRO A 252 -24.29 3.89 18.05
N ARG A 253 -24.78 3.18 19.07
CA ARG A 253 -24.40 3.42 20.46
C ARG A 253 -22.93 3.07 20.72
N GLY A 254 -22.48 1.90 20.27
CA GLY A 254 -21.08 1.49 20.43
C GLY A 254 -20.11 2.46 19.75
N ILE A 255 -20.47 2.95 18.55
CA ILE A 255 -19.69 3.98 17.84
C ILE A 255 -19.65 5.28 18.64
N GLU A 256 -20.79 5.76 19.16
CA GLU A 256 -20.83 6.99 19.96
C GLU A 256 -20.01 6.88 21.25
N ASP A 257 -20.07 5.74 21.94
CA ASP A 257 -19.28 5.46 23.15
C ASP A 257 -17.77 5.47 22.86
N GLY A 258 -17.33 4.87 21.75
CA GLY A 258 -15.92 4.88 21.32
C GLY A 258 -15.41 6.27 20.94
N LEU A 259 -16.17 7.00 20.12
CA LEU A 259 -15.83 8.38 19.73
C LEU A 259 -15.78 9.30 20.94
N LYS A 260 -16.72 9.15 21.88
CA LYS A 260 -16.74 9.91 23.13
C LYS A 260 -15.49 9.62 23.97
N SER A 261 -15.14 8.35 24.16
CA SER A 261 -13.98 7.97 24.95
C SER A 261 -12.67 8.56 24.40
N LEU A 262 -12.47 8.51 23.09
CA LEU A 262 -11.30 9.08 22.43
C LEU A 262 -11.27 10.61 22.49
N TYR A 263 -12.43 11.26 22.29
CA TYR A 263 -12.56 12.70 22.39
C TYR A 263 -12.25 13.22 23.81
N GLU A 264 -12.81 12.59 24.85
CA GLU A 264 -12.54 12.93 26.25
C GLU A 264 -11.08 12.67 26.65
N GLY A 265 -10.42 11.70 26.02
CA GLY A 265 -8.99 11.43 26.16
C GLY A 265 -8.06 12.42 25.43
N GLY A 266 -8.61 13.38 24.69
CA GLY A 266 -7.85 14.36 23.91
C GLY A 266 -7.26 13.81 22.61
N ILE A 267 -7.79 12.70 22.10
CA ILE A 267 -7.43 12.12 20.80
C ILE A 267 -8.65 12.23 19.88
N PRO A 268 -8.90 13.39 19.26
CA PRO A 268 -10.07 13.57 18.42
C PRO A 268 -9.93 12.77 17.12
N VAL A 269 -10.74 11.72 16.98
CA VAL A 269 -10.85 10.95 15.74
C VAL A 269 -11.40 11.83 14.62
N LYS A 270 -10.77 11.75 13.44
CA LYS A 270 -11.17 12.50 12.24
C LYS A 270 -11.54 11.60 11.07
N PHE A 271 -11.20 10.32 11.15
CA PHE A 271 -11.58 9.29 10.19
C PHE A 271 -12.24 8.09 10.90
N LEU A 272 -13.41 7.64 10.45
CA LEU A 272 -14.09 6.47 11.00
C LEU A 272 -14.34 5.44 9.90
N ILE A 273 -14.03 4.17 10.15
CA ILE A 273 -14.49 3.05 9.31
C ILE A 273 -15.60 2.33 10.08
N ILE A 274 -16.82 2.37 9.54
CA ILE A 274 -17.92 1.50 9.95
C ILE A 274 -17.72 0.17 9.20
N ASP A 275 -17.05 -0.75 9.88
CA ASP A 275 -16.72 -2.07 9.34
C ASP A 275 -17.93 -3.03 9.34
N ASP A 276 -17.74 -4.29 8.98
CA ASP A 276 -18.81 -5.27 8.76
C ASP A 276 -19.81 -5.38 9.94
N GLY A 277 -21.09 -5.52 9.59
CA GLY A 277 -22.22 -5.66 10.51
C GLY A 277 -23.28 -4.58 10.41
N TRP A 278 -23.13 -3.57 9.55
CA TRP A 278 -24.14 -2.52 9.32
C TRP A 278 -25.15 -2.86 8.22
N GLN A 279 -24.82 -3.82 7.36
CA GLN A 279 -25.59 -4.20 6.17
C GLN A 279 -26.80 -5.07 6.50
N ASP A 280 -27.81 -4.99 5.64
CA ASP A 280 -28.98 -5.87 5.65
C ASP A 280 -28.70 -7.15 4.86
N ILE A 281 -28.50 -8.24 5.60
CA ILE A 281 -28.08 -9.54 5.08
C ILE A 281 -29.04 -10.66 5.46
N THR A 282 -28.97 -11.76 4.72
CA THR A 282 -29.58 -13.03 5.10
C THR A 282 -28.51 -14.12 5.12
N ASN A 283 -28.67 -15.09 6.02
CA ASN A 283 -27.85 -16.29 6.07
C ASN A 283 -28.77 -17.51 6.17
N GLU A 284 -29.09 -18.12 5.03
CA GLU A 284 -29.96 -19.30 4.99
C GLU A 284 -29.30 -20.56 5.61
N PHE A 285 -27.99 -20.52 5.82
CA PHE A 285 -27.19 -21.61 6.37
C PHE A 285 -27.07 -21.55 7.90
N GLN A 286 -27.52 -20.47 8.53
CA GLN A 286 -27.53 -20.30 9.98
C GLN A 286 -28.94 -19.91 10.44
N LYS A 287 -29.69 -20.86 10.99
CA LYS A 287 -31.03 -20.59 11.52
C LYS A 287 -30.98 -20.11 12.96
N GLU A 288 -31.93 -19.25 13.32
CA GLU A 288 -32.08 -18.76 14.67
C GLU A 288 -32.39 -19.92 15.64
N GLY A 289 -31.65 -19.98 16.75
CA GLY A 289 -31.77 -21.05 17.75
C GLY A 289 -31.01 -22.34 17.45
N GLU A 290 -30.42 -22.48 16.25
CA GLU A 290 -29.49 -23.57 15.94
C GLU A 290 -28.06 -23.22 16.37
N PRO A 291 -27.22 -24.23 16.68
CA PRO A 291 -25.79 -24.01 16.93
C PRO A 291 -25.11 -23.29 15.78
N HIS A 292 -24.08 -22.51 16.09
CA HIS A 292 -23.30 -21.84 15.05
C HIS A 292 -22.59 -22.86 14.16
N ILE A 293 -22.78 -22.76 12.84
CA ILE A 293 -22.07 -23.55 11.85
C ILE A 293 -20.88 -22.69 11.38
N GLU A 294 -19.68 -23.10 11.77
CA GLU A 294 -18.45 -22.42 11.38
C GLU A 294 -18.32 -22.37 9.85
N GLY A 295 -17.93 -21.21 9.32
CA GLY A 295 -17.80 -20.98 7.87
C GLY A 295 -19.08 -20.46 7.21
N SER A 296 -20.25 -20.75 7.79
CA SER A 296 -21.56 -20.31 7.23
C SER A 296 -21.71 -18.79 7.13
N GLN A 297 -20.98 -18.01 7.94
CA GLN A 297 -20.96 -16.55 7.87
C GLN A 297 -20.49 -16.04 6.50
N TYR A 298 -19.59 -16.78 5.83
CA TYR A 298 -19.09 -16.41 4.51
C TYR A 298 -20.06 -16.77 3.39
N GLY A 299 -21.11 -17.54 3.68
CA GLY A 299 -22.24 -17.80 2.76
C GLY A 299 -23.35 -16.77 2.85
N ALA A 300 -23.31 -15.83 3.81
CA ALA A 300 -24.33 -14.80 3.97
C ALA A 300 -24.38 -13.85 2.76
N ARG A 301 -25.57 -13.34 2.43
CA ARG A 301 -25.82 -12.56 1.22
C ARG A 301 -26.50 -11.23 1.51
N LEU A 302 -26.15 -10.21 0.73
CA LEU A 302 -26.76 -8.88 0.83
C LEU A 302 -28.21 -8.91 0.31
N VAL A 303 -29.16 -8.44 1.11
CA VAL A 303 -30.59 -8.39 0.76
C VAL A 303 -31.00 -7.01 0.25
N SER A 304 -30.33 -5.97 0.72
CA SER A 304 -30.60 -4.57 0.41
C SER A 304 -29.32 -3.75 0.45
N ILE A 305 -29.23 -2.72 -0.40
CA ILE A 305 -28.13 -1.72 -0.33
C ILE A 305 -28.27 -0.76 0.86
N LYS A 306 -29.41 -0.81 1.56
CA LYS A 306 -29.69 0.00 2.75
C LYS A 306 -29.19 -0.68 4.01
N GLU A 307 -28.98 0.12 5.06
CA GLU A 307 -28.57 -0.38 6.36
C GLU A 307 -29.62 -1.30 7.00
N ASN A 308 -29.16 -2.15 7.91
CA ASN A 308 -30.02 -3.02 8.70
C ASN A 308 -30.76 -2.27 9.83
N SER A 309 -31.54 -3.04 10.60
CA SER A 309 -32.36 -2.52 11.69
C SER A 309 -31.57 -1.82 12.80
N LYS A 310 -30.28 -2.12 13.01
CA LYS A 310 -29.44 -1.47 14.03
C LYS A 310 -29.16 0.00 13.71
N PHE A 311 -29.19 0.37 12.43
CA PHE A 311 -28.78 1.69 11.94
C PHE A 311 -29.94 2.51 11.36
N ARG A 312 -31.21 2.18 11.67
CA ARG A 312 -32.36 2.98 11.22
C ARG A 312 -32.16 4.47 11.56
N GLY A 313 -32.16 5.32 10.53
CA GLY A 313 -31.81 6.73 10.67
C GLY A 313 -30.30 7.01 10.52
N LEU A 314 -29.61 6.23 9.68
CA LEU A 314 -28.16 6.31 9.47
C LEU A 314 -27.69 7.74 9.15
N LYS A 315 -28.41 8.46 8.29
CA LYS A 315 -28.11 9.86 7.96
C LYS A 315 -28.08 10.77 9.19
N ASP A 316 -29.09 10.68 10.04
CA ASP A 316 -29.20 11.54 11.22
C ASP A 316 -28.09 11.19 12.23
N PHE A 317 -27.82 9.90 12.39
CA PHE A 317 -26.73 9.41 13.21
C PHE A 317 -25.36 9.91 12.72
N ILE A 318 -25.03 9.72 11.44
CA ILE A 318 -23.78 10.18 10.83
C ILE A 318 -23.64 11.71 10.97
N THR A 319 -24.71 12.45 10.68
CA THR A 319 -24.72 13.92 10.79
C THR A 319 -24.45 14.36 12.23
N LYS A 320 -25.05 13.67 13.21
CA LYS A 320 -24.81 13.92 14.63
C LYS A 320 -23.35 13.68 14.99
N ILE A 321 -22.77 12.52 14.70
CA ILE A 321 -21.38 12.21 15.11
C ILE A 321 -20.34 13.09 14.40
N LYS A 322 -20.57 13.45 13.12
CA LYS A 322 -19.73 14.41 12.41
C LYS A 322 -19.73 15.77 13.10
N LYS A 323 -20.90 16.27 13.48
CA LYS A 323 -21.03 17.56 14.16
C LYS A 323 -20.45 17.54 15.58
N THR A 324 -20.72 16.48 16.34
CA THR A 324 -20.35 16.38 17.76
C THR A 324 -18.85 16.16 17.95
N TYR A 325 -18.23 15.27 17.16
CA TYR A 325 -16.83 14.88 17.33
C TYR A 325 -15.90 15.50 16.26
N GLY A 326 -16.48 16.21 15.29
CA GLY A 326 -15.74 16.87 14.22
C GLY A 326 -15.07 15.87 13.26
N LEU A 327 -15.71 14.73 13.00
CA LEU A 327 -15.25 13.75 12.00
C LEU A 327 -15.21 14.40 10.60
N LYS A 328 -14.15 14.13 9.85
CA LYS A 328 -13.99 14.59 8.47
C LYS A 328 -14.39 13.53 7.45
N TYR A 329 -14.07 12.28 7.76
CA TYR A 329 -14.28 11.14 6.88
C TYR A 329 -14.96 10.00 7.62
N ILE A 330 -15.99 9.42 7.02
CA ILE A 330 -16.61 8.17 7.44
C ILE A 330 -16.68 7.24 6.24
N TYR A 331 -16.02 6.09 6.32
CA TYR A 331 -16.09 5.05 5.31
C TYR A 331 -16.98 3.90 5.79
N ALA A 332 -17.70 3.28 4.86
CA ALA A 332 -18.48 2.08 5.13
C ALA A 332 -17.85 0.87 4.44
N TRP A 333 -17.77 -0.26 5.14
CA TRP A 333 -17.23 -1.50 4.58
C TRP A 333 -18.27 -2.22 3.73
N HIS A 334 -17.85 -2.85 2.63
CA HIS A 334 -18.61 -3.90 1.93
C HIS A 334 -17.67 -4.84 1.18
N ALA A 335 -18.09 -6.07 0.88
CA ALA A 335 -17.35 -6.95 -0.02
C ALA A 335 -17.54 -6.51 -1.48
N LEU A 336 -16.62 -6.90 -2.38
CA LEU A 336 -16.70 -6.58 -3.81
C LEU A 336 -18.04 -7.04 -4.42
N MET A 337 -18.56 -8.20 -3.99
CA MET A 337 -19.84 -8.76 -4.43
C MET A 337 -21.04 -8.30 -3.58
N GLY A 338 -20.89 -7.24 -2.79
CA GLY A 338 -21.89 -6.71 -1.87
C GLY A 338 -21.74 -7.24 -0.45
N TYR A 339 -21.70 -8.55 -0.28
CA TYR A 339 -21.35 -9.23 0.97
C TYR A 339 -20.53 -10.50 0.67
N TRP A 340 -20.06 -11.23 1.69
CA TRP A 340 -19.19 -12.40 1.54
C TRP A 340 -19.72 -13.43 0.52
N GLY A 341 -20.99 -13.85 0.64
CA GLY A 341 -21.65 -14.79 -0.28
C GLY A 341 -22.31 -14.12 -1.48
N GLY A 342 -22.06 -12.83 -1.72
CA GLY A 342 -22.64 -12.05 -2.81
C GLY A 342 -24.03 -11.47 -2.51
N LEU A 343 -24.87 -11.34 -3.55
CA LEU A 343 -26.22 -10.77 -3.43
C LEU A 343 -27.31 -11.84 -3.31
N GLU A 344 -28.34 -11.60 -2.50
CA GLU A 344 -29.50 -12.48 -2.42
C GLU A 344 -30.30 -12.42 -3.74
N PRO A 345 -30.43 -13.51 -4.53
CA PRO A 345 -30.97 -13.40 -5.88
C PRO A 345 -32.44 -12.99 -6.00
N ASN A 346 -33.26 -13.37 -5.03
CA ASN A 346 -34.71 -13.16 -5.11
C ASN A 346 -35.21 -12.00 -4.26
N ALA A 347 -34.34 -11.34 -3.50
CA ALA A 347 -34.73 -10.22 -2.66
C ALA A 347 -35.11 -9.00 -3.52
N PRO A 348 -36.18 -8.26 -3.15
CA PRO A 348 -36.59 -7.04 -3.86
C PRO A 348 -35.48 -6.00 -4.03
N GLY A 349 -34.54 -5.91 -3.08
CA GLY A 349 -33.44 -4.93 -3.10
C GLY A 349 -32.32 -5.24 -4.10
N THR A 350 -32.20 -6.49 -4.54
CA THR A 350 -31.03 -6.99 -5.29
C THR A 350 -31.38 -7.72 -6.58
N LYS A 351 -32.62 -8.21 -6.73
CA LYS A 351 -33.09 -8.95 -7.92
C LYS A 351 -32.81 -8.24 -9.25
N LYS A 352 -32.85 -6.91 -9.27
CA LYS A 352 -32.59 -6.11 -10.49
C LYS A 352 -31.16 -6.22 -11.03
N TYR A 353 -30.19 -6.61 -10.19
CA TYR A 353 -28.81 -6.83 -10.60
C TYR A 353 -28.56 -8.25 -11.14
N ASN A 354 -29.62 -9.07 -11.22
CA ASN A 354 -29.61 -10.42 -11.79
C ASN A 354 -28.47 -11.32 -11.27
N PRO A 355 -28.24 -11.39 -9.94
CA PRO A 355 -27.10 -12.13 -9.44
C PRO A 355 -27.30 -13.64 -9.66
N ARG A 356 -26.21 -14.35 -9.91
CA ARG A 356 -26.19 -15.78 -10.19
C ARG A 356 -25.23 -16.49 -9.28
N LEU A 357 -25.68 -17.59 -8.68
CA LEU A 357 -24.83 -18.44 -7.86
C LEU A 357 -23.76 -19.08 -8.73
N VAL A 358 -22.50 -18.88 -8.35
CA VAL A 358 -21.32 -19.52 -8.92
C VAL A 358 -20.53 -20.19 -7.80
N ILE A 359 -19.92 -21.33 -8.11
CA ILE A 359 -19.05 -22.03 -7.16
C ILE A 359 -17.61 -21.61 -7.45
N PRO A 360 -16.92 -20.96 -6.49
CA PRO A 360 -15.50 -20.68 -6.60
C PRO A 360 -14.68 -21.92 -6.97
N ASN A 361 -13.84 -21.79 -7.98
CA ASN A 361 -12.86 -22.79 -8.39
C ASN A 361 -11.45 -22.22 -8.25
N GLN A 362 -10.70 -22.72 -7.27
CA GLN A 362 -9.37 -22.22 -6.97
C GLN A 362 -8.30 -22.86 -7.86
N SER A 363 -7.35 -22.07 -8.35
CA SER A 363 -6.25 -22.60 -9.17
C SER A 363 -5.24 -23.37 -8.32
N PRO A 364 -4.43 -24.27 -8.90
CA PRO A 364 -3.38 -24.99 -8.16
C PRO A 364 -2.42 -24.05 -7.40
N GLY A 365 -2.17 -22.84 -7.93
CA GLY A 365 -1.33 -21.84 -7.26
C GLY A 365 -1.90 -21.41 -5.91
N ASN A 366 -3.22 -21.23 -5.82
CA ASN A 366 -3.90 -20.88 -4.57
C ASN A 366 -3.84 -21.99 -3.51
N LEU A 367 -3.74 -23.25 -3.96
CA LEU A 367 -3.70 -24.42 -3.09
C LEU A 367 -2.28 -24.79 -2.64
N ALA A 368 -1.25 -24.09 -3.13
CA ALA A 368 0.15 -24.46 -2.94
C ALA A 368 0.68 -24.14 -1.54
N HIS A 369 0.00 -23.26 -0.79
CA HIS A 369 0.46 -22.74 0.51
C HIS A 369 -0.61 -22.86 1.58
N ILE A 370 -0.86 -21.81 2.37
CA ILE A 370 -1.85 -21.83 3.44
C ILE A 370 -3.25 -21.71 2.84
N ARG A 371 -4.10 -22.64 3.25
CA ARG A 371 -5.53 -22.68 2.97
C ARG A 371 -6.26 -21.59 3.77
N ASP A 372 -7.16 -20.86 3.13
CA ASP A 372 -7.90 -19.78 3.77
C ASP A 372 -9.30 -20.22 4.18
N PHE A 373 -9.63 -20.06 5.46
CA PHE A 373 -10.89 -20.52 6.03
C PHE A 373 -12.12 -19.86 5.37
N SER A 374 -12.03 -18.57 5.03
CA SER A 374 -13.15 -17.86 4.39
C SER A 374 -13.45 -18.36 2.97
N MET A 375 -12.45 -18.92 2.29
CA MET A 375 -12.61 -19.57 1.00
C MET A 375 -13.06 -21.01 1.14
N ASP A 376 -12.26 -21.84 1.79
CA ASP A 376 -12.38 -23.29 1.73
C ASP A 376 -13.61 -23.82 2.45
N ASP A 377 -13.81 -23.35 3.68
CA ASP A 377 -14.91 -23.73 4.57
C ASP A 377 -16.08 -22.73 4.48
N GLY A 378 -15.93 -21.72 3.62
CA GLY A 378 -16.90 -20.64 3.42
C GLY A 378 -17.40 -20.57 1.98
N MET A 379 -16.91 -19.58 1.24
CA MET A 379 -17.42 -19.23 -0.10
C MET A 379 -17.40 -20.39 -1.11
N GLN A 380 -16.46 -21.34 -1.00
CA GLN A 380 -16.40 -22.51 -1.88
C GLN A 380 -17.49 -23.54 -1.57
N ILE A 381 -17.89 -23.69 -0.30
CA ILE A 381 -18.96 -24.60 0.13
C ILE A 381 -20.33 -24.00 -0.23
N TYR A 382 -20.54 -22.73 0.09
CA TYR A 382 -21.86 -22.09 -0.01
C TYR A 382 -22.12 -21.39 -1.34
N GLY A 383 -21.07 -21.20 -2.15
CA GLY A 383 -21.11 -20.46 -3.41
C GLY A 383 -21.24 -18.95 -3.22
N VAL A 384 -20.89 -18.21 -4.27
CA VAL A 384 -20.98 -16.75 -4.32
C VAL A 384 -22.04 -16.35 -5.34
N SER A 385 -23.02 -15.55 -4.94
CA SER A 385 -24.03 -15.00 -5.85
C SER A 385 -23.48 -13.75 -6.55
N MET A 386 -22.80 -13.99 -7.67
CA MET A 386 -22.10 -12.99 -8.47
C MET A 386 -23.08 -12.06 -9.18
N ILE A 387 -22.77 -10.76 -9.15
CA ILE A 387 -23.50 -9.72 -9.90
C ILE A 387 -23.35 -9.97 -11.40
N ASP A 388 -24.44 -9.81 -12.16
CA ASP A 388 -24.37 -9.88 -13.63
C ASP A 388 -23.36 -8.85 -14.16
N PRO A 389 -22.38 -9.25 -15.02
CA PRO A 389 -21.37 -8.33 -15.53
C PRO A 389 -21.92 -7.05 -16.20
N GLU A 390 -23.13 -7.09 -16.76
CA GLU A 390 -23.78 -5.91 -17.36
C GLU A 390 -24.36 -4.94 -16.30
N LYS A 391 -24.50 -5.40 -15.05
CA LYS A 391 -25.13 -4.70 -13.93
C LYS A 391 -24.17 -4.22 -12.85
N ILE A 392 -22.87 -4.50 -12.98
CA ILE A 392 -21.84 -4.13 -11.98
C ILE A 392 -21.86 -2.63 -11.66
N PHE A 393 -21.83 -1.78 -12.69
CA PHE A 393 -21.85 -0.33 -12.49
C PHE A 393 -23.14 0.12 -11.82
N GLU A 394 -24.29 -0.41 -12.25
CA GLU A 394 -25.59 -0.07 -11.66
C GLU A 394 -25.60 -0.41 -10.16
N PHE A 395 -25.10 -1.59 -9.78
CA PHE A 395 -24.97 -1.99 -8.38
C PHE A 395 -24.10 -1.03 -7.56
N TYR A 396 -22.86 -0.78 -8.00
CA TYR A 396 -21.96 0.10 -7.24
C TYR A 396 -22.45 1.54 -7.22
N ASP A 397 -23.06 2.02 -8.30
CA ASP A 397 -23.59 3.37 -8.36
C ASP A 397 -24.76 3.54 -7.40
N ASP A 398 -25.69 2.59 -7.37
CA ASP A 398 -26.82 2.60 -6.44
C ASP A 398 -26.36 2.53 -4.98
N LEU A 399 -25.43 1.61 -4.66
CA LEU A 399 -24.89 1.47 -3.31
C LEU A 399 -24.15 2.74 -2.86
N HIS A 400 -23.23 3.26 -3.68
CA HIS A 400 -22.45 4.43 -3.31
C HIS A 400 -23.29 5.72 -3.30
N SER A 401 -24.21 5.90 -4.25
CA SER A 401 -25.17 7.01 -4.22
C SER A 401 -26.03 6.95 -2.95
N TYR A 402 -26.44 5.76 -2.53
CA TYR A 402 -27.15 5.59 -1.26
C TYR A 402 -26.28 6.03 -0.08
N LEU A 403 -25.06 5.51 0.04
CA LEU A 403 -24.13 5.85 1.12
C LEU A 403 -23.87 7.37 1.20
N VAL A 404 -23.62 8.02 0.05
CA VAL A 404 -23.46 9.48 -0.03
C VAL A 404 -24.73 10.21 0.45
N SER A 405 -25.92 9.71 0.11
CA SER A 405 -27.18 10.29 0.59
C SER A 405 -27.36 10.21 2.12
N GLN A 406 -26.66 9.26 2.75
CA GLN A 406 -26.54 9.08 4.22
C GLN A 406 -25.36 9.84 4.83
N ASN A 407 -24.67 10.68 4.05
CA ASN A 407 -23.48 11.43 4.44
C ASN A 407 -22.22 10.58 4.71
N VAL A 408 -22.10 9.39 4.13
CA VAL A 408 -20.86 8.60 4.10
C VAL A 408 -19.90 9.17 3.04
N ASP A 409 -18.60 9.21 3.34
CA ASP A 409 -17.59 9.91 2.52
C ASP A 409 -16.75 8.96 1.65
N GLY A 410 -16.84 7.64 1.86
CA GLY A 410 -16.09 6.64 1.12
C GLY A 410 -16.40 5.20 1.53
N VAL A 411 -15.59 4.26 1.03
CA VAL A 411 -15.79 2.82 1.28
C VAL A 411 -14.48 2.07 1.53
N LYS A 412 -14.56 0.99 2.30
CA LYS A 412 -13.54 -0.08 2.35
C LYS A 412 -14.12 -1.28 1.61
N VAL A 413 -13.44 -1.77 0.58
CA VAL A 413 -13.95 -2.83 -0.30
C VAL A 413 -13.09 -4.08 -0.19
N ASP A 414 -13.64 -5.12 0.42
CA ASP A 414 -12.96 -6.39 0.71
C ASP A 414 -13.26 -7.47 -0.34
N VAL A 415 -12.61 -8.62 -0.18
CA VAL A 415 -12.85 -9.86 -0.93
C VAL A 415 -12.62 -9.70 -2.44
N GLN A 416 -11.69 -8.83 -2.85
CA GLN A 416 -11.55 -8.49 -4.28
C GLN A 416 -10.96 -9.62 -5.13
N ASN A 417 -9.98 -10.37 -4.62
CA ASN A 417 -9.38 -11.48 -5.38
C ASN A 417 -10.35 -12.64 -5.65
N ILE A 418 -11.58 -12.64 -5.12
CA ILE A 418 -12.56 -13.72 -5.39
C ILE A 418 -12.79 -13.93 -6.89
N LEU A 419 -12.66 -12.84 -7.67
CA LEU A 419 -12.83 -12.80 -9.11
C LEU A 419 -11.99 -13.84 -9.84
N GLU A 420 -10.79 -14.16 -9.35
CA GLU A 420 -9.92 -15.15 -9.98
C GLU A 420 -10.49 -16.57 -9.92
N THR A 421 -11.37 -16.84 -8.96
CA THR A 421 -11.97 -18.17 -8.73
C THR A 421 -13.30 -18.36 -9.45
N ILE A 422 -13.93 -17.28 -9.91
CA ILE A 422 -15.25 -17.28 -10.54
C ILE A 422 -15.23 -16.82 -12.00
N ALA A 423 -14.04 -16.75 -12.61
CA ALA A 423 -13.84 -16.20 -13.94
C ALA A 423 -14.26 -17.10 -15.11
N ALA A 424 -14.51 -18.39 -14.86
CA ALA A 424 -14.88 -19.34 -15.89
C ALA A 424 -16.19 -18.95 -16.59
N GLY A 425 -16.15 -18.86 -17.93
CA GLY A 425 -17.28 -18.39 -18.75
C GLY A 425 -17.35 -16.87 -18.93
N TYR A 426 -16.42 -16.11 -18.34
CA TYR A 426 -16.38 -14.65 -18.41
C TYR A 426 -15.13 -14.08 -19.09
N GLY A 427 -14.39 -14.90 -19.85
CA GLY A 427 -13.25 -14.43 -20.64
C GLY A 427 -11.94 -14.35 -19.86
N GLY A 428 -11.88 -15.04 -18.71
CA GLY A 428 -10.69 -15.19 -17.88
C GLY A 428 -10.54 -14.17 -16.75
N ARG A 429 -9.70 -14.53 -15.78
CA ARG A 429 -9.48 -13.83 -14.51
C ARG A 429 -9.01 -12.39 -14.69
N ALA A 430 -8.07 -12.15 -15.60
CA ALA A 430 -7.55 -10.81 -15.84
C ALA A 430 -8.65 -9.89 -16.42
N SER A 431 -9.41 -10.39 -17.40
CA SER A 431 -10.51 -9.65 -18.04
C SER A 431 -11.62 -9.32 -17.04
N LEU A 432 -12.04 -10.31 -16.25
CA LEU A 432 -13.11 -10.13 -15.27
C LEU A 432 -12.72 -9.15 -14.18
N THR A 433 -11.50 -9.28 -13.63
CA THR A 433 -10.99 -8.37 -12.60
C THR A 433 -10.90 -6.94 -13.12
N GLN A 434 -10.35 -6.74 -14.32
CA GLN A 434 -10.30 -5.42 -14.93
C GLN A 434 -11.70 -4.82 -15.10
N TRP A 435 -12.69 -5.62 -15.50
CA TRP A 435 -14.06 -5.15 -15.69
C TRP A 435 -14.72 -4.72 -14.37
N PHE A 436 -14.58 -5.51 -13.31
CA PHE A 436 -15.09 -5.14 -11.98
C PHE A 436 -14.41 -3.89 -11.42
N HIS A 437 -13.08 -3.83 -11.49
CA HIS A 437 -12.30 -2.69 -10.99
C HIS A 437 -12.66 -1.40 -11.74
N GLN A 438 -12.78 -1.44 -13.07
CA GLN A 438 -13.17 -0.25 -13.85
C GLN A 438 -14.56 0.28 -13.46
N ASN A 439 -15.53 -0.61 -13.24
CA ASN A 439 -16.88 -0.20 -12.86
C ASN A 439 -16.94 0.27 -11.39
N LEU A 440 -16.16 -0.35 -10.50
CA LEU A 440 -15.99 0.11 -9.12
C LEU A 440 -15.38 1.51 -9.08
N GLU A 441 -14.22 1.71 -9.71
CA GLU A 441 -13.53 3.00 -9.79
C GLU A 441 -14.39 4.09 -10.44
N ARG A 442 -15.18 3.73 -11.47
CA ARG A 442 -16.14 4.66 -12.09
C ARG A 442 -17.22 5.09 -11.11
N SER A 443 -17.72 4.19 -10.27
CA SER A 443 -18.70 4.54 -9.22
C SER A 443 -18.04 5.41 -8.14
N ILE A 444 -16.81 5.09 -7.72
CA ILE A 444 -16.06 5.91 -6.76
C ILE A 444 -15.91 7.34 -7.27
N ALA A 445 -15.42 7.52 -8.50
CA ALA A 445 -15.22 8.83 -9.11
C ALA A 445 -16.52 9.62 -9.31
N LYS A 446 -17.65 8.93 -9.48
CA LYS A 446 -18.96 9.58 -9.63
C LYS A 446 -19.53 10.04 -8.28
N ASN A 447 -19.37 9.24 -7.22
CA ASN A 447 -20.10 9.42 -5.98
C ASN A 447 -19.26 10.09 -4.87
N PHE A 448 -17.95 9.83 -4.80
CA PHE A 448 -17.07 10.35 -3.76
C PHE A 448 -16.10 11.40 -4.30
N GLN A 449 -15.89 12.47 -3.52
CA GLN A 449 -15.11 13.63 -3.98
C GLN A 449 -13.59 13.45 -3.91
N ASP A 450 -13.09 12.53 -3.08
CA ASP A 450 -11.69 12.47 -2.65
C ASP A 450 -11.05 11.11 -2.93
N ASN A 451 -11.44 10.45 -4.04
CA ASN A 451 -10.98 9.08 -4.38
C ASN A 451 -11.14 8.10 -3.20
N SER A 452 -12.28 8.20 -2.53
CA SER A 452 -12.47 7.67 -1.18
C SER A 452 -12.71 6.16 -1.14
N ILE A 453 -11.66 5.37 -1.37
CA ILE A 453 -11.69 3.91 -1.33
C ILE A 453 -10.43 3.33 -0.70
N ILE A 454 -10.61 2.32 0.16
CA ILE A 454 -9.56 1.38 0.59
C ILE A 454 -9.83 0.04 -0.09
N CYS A 455 -8.92 -0.44 -0.94
CA CYS A 455 -9.02 -1.76 -1.56
C CYS A 455 -8.39 -2.83 -0.65
N CYS A 456 -9.11 -3.90 -0.38
CA CYS A 456 -8.68 -4.92 0.56
C CYS A 456 -8.81 -6.31 -0.06
N MET A 457 -7.96 -7.25 0.37
CA MET A 457 -7.87 -8.61 -0.18
C MET A 457 -7.62 -8.62 -1.70
N CYS A 458 -6.86 -7.64 -2.20
CA CYS A 458 -6.67 -7.36 -3.63
C CYS A 458 -5.20 -7.51 -4.07
N GLN A 459 -4.43 -8.37 -3.41
CA GLN A 459 -2.99 -8.49 -3.67
C GLN A 459 -2.65 -9.44 -4.83
N SER A 460 -3.60 -9.79 -5.70
CA SER A 460 -3.29 -10.51 -6.94
C SER A 460 -2.71 -9.57 -7.99
N ASN A 461 -1.85 -10.07 -8.87
CA ASN A 461 -1.41 -9.31 -10.06
C ASN A 461 -2.60 -8.91 -10.96
N ASP A 462 -3.70 -9.66 -10.95
CA ASP A 462 -4.94 -9.29 -11.64
C ASP A 462 -5.45 -7.94 -11.14
N SER A 463 -5.54 -7.76 -9.83
CA SER A 463 -5.98 -6.52 -9.20
C SER A 463 -4.93 -5.42 -9.25
N ILE A 464 -3.67 -5.74 -8.94
CA ILE A 464 -2.55 -4.78 -8.90
C ILE A 464 -2.37 -4.10 -10.27
N TYR A 465 -2.33 -4.89 -11.36
CA TYR A 465 -2.19 -4.36 -12.72
C TYR A 465 -3.51 -3.90 -13.35
N SER A 466 -4.61 -3.86 -12.61
CA SER A 466 -5.90 -3.31 -13.04
C SER A 466 -6.29 -2.01 -12.34
N ALA A 467 -5.52 -1.54 -11.35
CA ALA A 467 -5.86 -0.37 -10.54
C ALA A 467 -5.43 0.95 -11.18
N LYS A 468 -6.36 1.64 -11.86
CA LYS A 468 -6.08 2.91 -12.55
C LYS A 468 -6.27 4.13 -11.66
N VAL A 469 -7.27 4.12 -10.81
CA VAL A 469 -7.71 5.29 -10.04
C VAL A 469 -7.56 5.04 -8.54
N SER A 470 -7.94 3.85 -8.05
CA SER A 470 -7.88 3.52 -6.63
C SER A 470 -6.46 3.67 -6.09
N ALA A 471 -6.33 4.49 -5.05
CA ALA A 471 -5.03 4.94 -4.53
C ALA A 471 -4.56 4.19 -3.29
N VAL A 472 -5.44 3.50 -2.55
CA VAL A 472 -5.09 2.87 -1.27
C VAL A 472 -5.42 1.39 -1.31
N ALA A 473 -4.50 0.54 -0.85
CA ALA A 473 -4.80 -0.87 -0.64
C ALA A 473 -4.07 -1.49 0.55
N ARG A 474 -4.76 -2.42 1.22
CA ARG A 474 -4.23 -3.23 2.32
C ARG A 474 -2.98 -3.98 1.91
N ALA A 475 -1.93 -3.86 2.71
CA ALA A 475 -0.58 -4.33 2.41
C ALA A 475 -0.23 -5.70 3.04
N SER A 476 -1.11 -6.27 3.86
CA SER A 476 -0.93 -7.56 4.54
C SER A 476 -2.27 -8.22 4.86
N ASP A 477 -2.18 -9.46 5.37
CA ASP A 477 -3.24 -10.08 6.18
C ASP A 477 -3.63 -9.17 7.36
N ASP A 478 -4.72 -9.51 8.02
CA ASP A 478 -5.23 -8.74 9.16
C ASP A 478 -4.21 -8.70 10.31
N TYR A 479 -4.17 -7.55 10.97
CA TYR A 479 -3.58 -7.44 12.30
C TYR A 479 -4.35 -8.36 13.26
N MET A 480 -3.68 -9.37 13.81
CA MET A 480 -4.29 -10.35 14.71
C MET A 480 -3.87 -10.09 16.17
N PRO A 481 -4.57 -9.24 16.95
CA PRO A 481 -4.15 -8.85 18.30
C PRO A 481 -4.07 -10.02 19.29
N ARG A 482 -4.76 -11.12 19.03
CA ARG A 482 -4.78 -12.30 19.91
C ARG A 482 -3.71 -13.33 19.56
N ASP A 483 -3.07 -13.21 18.40
CA ASP A 483 -2.01 -14.10 17.97
C ASP A 483 -0.65 -13.43 18.20
N ALA A 484 0.06 -13.89 19.22
CA ALA A 484 1.37 -13.35 19.55
C ALA A 484 2.42 -13.59 18.46
N SER A 485 2.26 -14.66 17.68
CA SER A 485 3.20 -14.99 16.61
C SER A 485 3.08 -14.07 15.40
N SER A 486 1.94 -13.39 15.25
CA SER A 486 1.66 -12.53 14.11
C SER A 486 2.27 -11.13 14.20
N GLN A 487 2.64 -10.64 15.40
CA GLN A 487 2.96 -9.22 15.60
C GLN A 487 4.19 -8.78 14.78
N THR A 488 5.29 -9.53 14.86
CA THR A 488 6.51 -9.23 14.10
C THR A 488 6.37 -9.57 12.62
N LEU A 489 5.63 -10.63 12.30
CA LEU A 489 5.29 -11.03 10.93
C LEU A 489 4.53 -9.92 10.20
N HIS A 490 3.57 -9.29 10.87
CA HIS A 490 2.77 -8.19 10.31
C HIS A 490 3.65 -7.03 9.89
N ILE A 491 4.52 -6.54 10.78
CA ILE A 491 5.41 -5.40 10.50
C ILE A 491 6.42 -5.72 9.39
N ALA A 492 7.02 -6.91 9.41
CA ALA A 492 7.89 -7.34 8.32
C ALA A 492 7.12 -7.42 6.99
N THR A 493 5.92 -8.02 6.99
CA THR A 493 5.09 -8.18 5.79
C THR A 493 4.71 -6.85 5.16
N VAL A 494 4.14 -5.92 5.94
CA VAL A 494 3.72 -4.62 5.39
C VAL A 494 4.89 -3.81 4.85
N ALA A 495 6.06 -3.86 5.50
CA ALA A 495 7.26 -3.16 5.05
C ALA A 495 7.76 -3.74 3.71
N PHE A 496 7.93 -5.05 3.61
CA PHE A 496 8.42 -5.69 2.39
C PHE A 496 7.43 -5.60 1.23
N ASN A 497 6.14 -5.83 1.47
CA ASN A 497 5.11 -5.70 0.43
C ASN A 497 5.01 -4.26 -0.11
N SER A 498 5.35 -3.25 0.70
CA SER A 498 5.40 -1.84 0.30
C SER A 498 6.51 -1.52 -0.71
N LEU A 499 7.47 -2.43 -0.95
CA LEU A 499 8.44 -2.30 -2.05
C LEU A 499 7.75 -2.35 -3.41
N PHE A 500 6.82 -3.28 -3.58
CA PHE A 500 6.09 -3.48 -4.84
C PHE A 500 4.78 -2.68 -4.88
N LEU A 501 3.91 -2.88 -3.88
CA LEU A 501 2.60 -2.23 -3.84
C LEU A 501 2.74 -0.70 -3.78
N GLY A 502 3.79 -0.21 -3.10
CA GLY A 502 4.04 1.21 -2.90
C GLY A 502 4.30 2.02 -4.18
N GLU A 503 4.63 1.37 -5.30
CA GLU A 503 4.77 2.05 -6.59
C GLU A 503 3.42 2.29 -7.29
N ILE A 504 2.39 1.52 -6.93
CA ILE A 504 1.07 1.53 -7.60
C ILE A 504 -0.01 2.11 -6.67
N MET A 505 0.10 1.90 -5.36
CA MET A 505 -0.88 2.31 -4.35
C MET A 505 -0.17 2.79 -3.08
N VAL A 506 -0.86 3.58 -2.25
CA VAL A 506 -0.49 3.81 -0.85
C VAL A 506 -0.80 2.52 -0.08
N PRO A 507 0.23 1.86 0.49
CA PRO A 507 0.01 0.64 1.26
C PRO A 507 -0.68 1.00 2.58
N ASP A 508 -1.81 0.36 2.86
CA ASP A 508 -2.52 0.44 4.12
C ASP A 508 -2.00 -0.67 5.05
N TRP A 509 -1.43 -0.27 6.19
CA TRP A 509 -0.73 -1.14 7.14
C TRP A 509 -1.67 -1.73 8.20
N ASP A 510 -2.97 -1.53 8.00
CA ASP A 510 -4.05 -2.02 8.84
C ASP A 510 -4.17 -1.35 10.22
N MET A 511 -5.33 -1.55 10.86
CA MET A 511 -5.56 -1.13 12.24
C MET A 511 -4.56 -1.77 13.21
N PHE A 512 -4.50 -1.22 14.43
CA PHE A 512 -3.82 -1.86 15.55
C PHE A 512 -4.50 -1.49 16.89
N TYR A 513 -4.11 -2.18 17.96
CA TYR A 513 -4.52 -1.82 19.31
C TYR A 513 -3.53 -0.87 19.97
N SER A 514 -4.01 0.26 20.49
CA SER A 514 -3.18 1.18 21.27
C SER A 514 -2.89 0.65 22.67
N ARG A 515 -3.81 -0.13 23.25
CA ARG A 515 -3.62 -0.81 24.54
C ARG A 515 -3.29 -2.28 24.33
N HIS A 516 -2.03 -2.57 24.04
CA HIS A 516 -1.55 -3.92 23.76
C HIS A 516 -0.06 -4.06 24.11
N TYR A 517 0.41 -5.28 24.42
CA TYR A 517 1.82 -5.49 24.79
C TYR A 517 2.79 -5.15 23.64
N ALA A 518 2.33 -5.25 22.38
CA ALA A 518 3.09 -4.87 21.18
C ALA A 518 2.69 -3.48 20.62
N ALA A 519 1.93 -2.67 21.37
CA ALA A 519 1.36 -1.42 20.84
C ALA A 519 2.41 -0.39 20.42
N GLU A 520 3.46 -0.18 21.24
CA GLU A 520 4.57 0.72 20.89
C GLU A 520 5.25 0.29 19.58
N PHE A 521 5.45 -1.02 19.39
CA PHE A 521 6.05 -1.60 18.19
C PHE A 521 5.21 -1.30 16.93
N HIS A 522 3.90 -1.51 17.01
CA HIS A 522 2.96 -1.25 15.92
C HIS A 522 2.80 0.26 15.61
N ALA A 523 2.76 1.09 16.66
CA ALA A 523 2.63 2.54 16.56
C ALA A 523 3.87 3.16 15.91
N ALA A 524 5.07 2.79 16.38
CA ALA A 524 6.34 3.24 15.83
C ALA A 524 6.46 2.91 14.34
N ALA A 525 6.09 1.69 13.94
CA ALA A 525 6.12 1.27 12.54
C ALA A 525 5.17 2.09 11.65
N ARG A 526 3.94 2.36 12.11
CA ARG A 526 2.95 3.17 11.36
C ARG A 526 3.37 4.64 11.20
N ALA A 527 4.16 5.18 12.13
CA ALA A 527 4.77 6.50 11.97
C ALA A 527 5.76 6.56 10.78
N LEU A 528 6.37 5.43 10.42
CA LEU A 528 7.30 5.27 9.30
C LEU A 528 6.60 4.85 8.00
N GLY A 529 5.38 4.32 8.07
CA GLY A 529 4.72 3.64 6.94
C GLY A 529 4.29 4.56 5.81
N GLY A 530 4.13 5.87 6.06
CA GLY A 530 3.52 6.81 5.10
C GLY A 530 2.09 6.42 4.72
N CYS A 531 1.42 5.67 5.59
CA CYS A 531 0.11 5.07 5.43
C CYS A 531 -0.94 5.79 6.29
N GLY A 532 -2.20 5.35 6.21
CA GLY A 532 -3.22 5.75 7.17
C GLY A 532 -2.86 5.23 8.57
N VAL A 533 -3.25 5.97 9.61
CA VAL A 533 -3.02 5.59 11.01
C VAL A 533 -4.37 5.56 11.71
N TYR A 534 -4.85 4.35 11.99
CA TYR A 534 -6.09 4.15 12.71
C TYR A 534 -5.99 2.96 13.65
N ILE A 535 -6.76 3.02 14.74
CA ILE A 535 -6.83 1.97 15.76
C ILE A 535 -8.15 1.19 15.66
N SER A 536 -8.25 0.07 16.36
CA SER A 536 -9.48 -0.73 16.46
C SER A 536 -9.84 -1.08 17.91
N ASP A 537 -9.31 -0.32 18.87
CA ASP A 537 -9.57 -0.50 20.31
C ASP A 537 -11.07 -0.52 20.63
N LYS A 538 -11.41 -1.27 21.68
CA LYS A 538 -12.73 -1.18 22.31
C LYS A 538 -12.90 0.16 23.03
N PRO A 539 -14.12 0.72 23.10
CA PRO A 539 -14.38 1.93 23.87
C PRO A 539 -13.86 1.82 25.30
N GLY A 540 -13.05 2.80 25.72
CA GLY A 540 -12.47 2.85 27.07
C GLY A 540 -11.15 2.07 27.23
N GLU A 541 -10.70 1.34 26.21
CA GLU A 541 -9.48 0.54 26.24
C GLU A 541 -8.37 1.19 25.39
N HIS A 542 -8.15 2.49 25.59
CA HIS A 542 -7.19 3.29 24.82
C HIS A 542 -5.93 3.63 25.64
N ASP A 543 -4.76 3.61 25.00
CA ASP A 543 -3.53 4.20 25.55
C ASP A 543 -3.31 5.62 24.99
N PHE A 544 -3.81 6.62 25.71
CA PHE A 544 -3.66 8.02 25.30
C PHE A 544 -2.22 8.52 25.33
N SER A 545 -1.33 7.91 26.13
CA SER A 545 0.08 8.31 26.19
C SER A 545 0.81 7.88 24.93
N LEU A 546 0.54 6.66 24.47
CA LEU A 546 1.01 6.16 23.19
C LEU A 546 0.44 6.99 22.02
N LEU A 547 -0.88 7.19 21.99
CA LEU A 547 -1.55 7.90 20.89
C LEU A 547 -1.05 9.34 20.72
N LYS A 548 -0.67 10.03 21.80
CA LYS A 548 -0.06 11.39 21.74
C LYS A 548 1.32 11.41 21.07
N LYS A 549 1.98 10.26 20.86
CA LYS A 549 3.22 10.15 20.07
C LYS A 549 2.97 10.06 18.56
N LEU A 550 1.72 9.85 18.15
CA LEU A 550 1.27 9.73 16.74
C LEU A 550 0.34 10.85 16.29
N VAL A 551 -0.58 11.28 17.17
CA VAL A 551 -1.72 12.12 16.84
C VAL A 551 -1.51 13.53 17.39
N LEU A 552 -1.64 14.51 16.52
CA LEU A 552 -1.62 15.93 16.91
C LEU A 552 -2.94 16.33 17.58
N PRO A 553 -2.97 17.43 18.36
CA PRO A 553 -4.18 17.87 19.06
C PRO A 553 -5.39 18.15 18.16
N ASP A 554 -5.17 18.45 16.87
CA ASP A 554 -6.24 18.66 15.89
C ASP A 554 -6.78 17.34 15.27
N GLY A 555 -6.17 16.20 15.62
CA GLY A 555 -6.49 14.88 15.10
C GLY A 555 -5.76 14.50 13.82
N SER A 556 -4.87 15.36 13.31
CA SER A 556 -4.01 15.01 12.16
C SER A 556 -2.80 14.19 12.59
N VAL A 557 -2.15 13.52 11.64
CA VAL A 557 -0.92 12.74 11.87
C VAL A 557 0.26 13.32 11.11
N LEU A 558 1.47 13.07 11.60
CA LEU A 558 2.71 13.44 10.91
C LEU A 558 3.10 12.34 9.90
N ARG A 559 2.27 12.15 8.87
CA ARG A 559 2.49 11.11 7.85
C ARG A 559 3.73 11.40 7.02
N ALA A 560 4.60 10.41 6.88
CA ALA A 560 5.79 10.50 6.03
C ALA A 560 5.44 10.44 4.52
N LYS A 561 6.37 10.86 3.66
CA LYS A 561 6.13 11.13 2.22
C LYS A 561 5.98 9.88 1.36
N TYR A 562 6.85 8.89 1.54
CA TYR A 562 6.87 7.67 0.74
C TYR A 562 6.18 6.52 1.47
N PRO A 563 5.95 5.36 0.84
CA PRO A 563 5.61 4.15 1.58
C PRO A 563 6.84 3.71 2.38
N GLY A 564 6.65 3.32 3.64
CA GLY A 564 7.73 2.81 4.48
C GLY A 564 8.31 1.51 3.91
N ARG A 565 9.63 1.41 3.82
CA ARG A 565 10.32 0.28 3.18
C ARG A 565 11.52 -0.19 4.00
N PRO A 566 11.90 -1.48 3.90
CA PRO A 566 13.16 -1.95 4.44
C PRO A 566 14.33 -1.13 3.89
N THR A 567 15.36 -0.91 4.70
CA THR A 567 16.63 -0.34 4.20
C THR A 567 17.31 -1.32 3.25
N ARG A 568 18.20 -0.81 2.39
CA ARG A 568 18.87 -1.61 1.37
C ARG A 568 19.58 -2.85 1.93
N ASP A 569 20.19 -2.74 3.09
CA ASP A 569 20.92 -3.84 3.75
C ASP A 569 20.00 -4.91 4.38
N CYS A 570 18.71 -4.62 4.56
CA CYS A 570 17.72 -5.58 5.04
C CYS A 570 17.05 -6.39 3.91
N LEU A 571 17.16 -5.99 2.64
CA LEU A 571 16.36 -6.55 1.53
C LEU A 571 16.53 -8.07 1.34
N PHE A 572 17.70 -8.60 1.65
CA PHE A 572 18.04 -10.01 1.41
C PHE A 572 18.47 -10.72 2.71
N SER A 573 17.90 -10.31 3.84
CA SER A 573 18.13 -10.89 5.16
C SER A 573 16.79 -11.12 5.82
N ASP A 574 16.57 -12.27 6.46
CA ASP A 574 15.29 -12.60 7.10
C ASP A 574 15.21 -11.99 8.50
N PRO A 575 14.38 -10.95 8.71
CA PRO A 575 14.31 -10.27 10.01
C PRO A 575 13.49 -11.04 11.04
N VAL A 576 12.85 -12.16 10.69
CA VAL A 576 11.96 -12.91 11.57
C VAL A 576 12.58 -14.21 12.03
N MET A 577 13.27 -14.94 11.15
CA MET A 577 13.68 -16.32 11.41
C MET A 577 15.19 -16.61 11.36
N ASP A 578 16.04 -15.69 10.90
CA ASP A 578 17.49 -16.00 10.77
C ASP A 578 18.29 -15.90 12.09
N GLY A 579 17.66 -15.44 13.16
CA GLY A 579 18.23 -15.31 14.50
C GLY A 579 19.26 -14.19 14.68
N LYS A 580 19.52 -13.35 13.66
CA LYS A 580 20.60 -12.36 13.68
C LYS A 580 20.24 -10.99 13.10
N SER A 581 19.25 -10.91 12.22
CA SER A 581 18.97 -9.70 11.44
C SER A 581 17.86 -8.86 12.07
N LEU A 582 18.13 -7.56 12.25
CA LEU A 582 17.12 -6.57 12.63
C LEU A 582 16.46 -5.99 11.36
N LEU A 583 15.18 -5.64 11.45
CA LEU A 583 14.48 -4.93 10.39
C LEU A 583 14.68 -3.43 10.58
N LYS A 584 15.19 -2.74 9.56
CA LYS A 584 15.18 -1.27 9.51
C LYS A 584 14.18 -0.79 8.49
N ILE A 585 13.31 0.14 8.88
CA ILE A 585 12.31 0.75 8.00
C ILE A 585 12.61 2.23 7.87
N TRP A 586 12.78 2.74 6.65
CA TRP A 586 13.07 4.14 6.39
C TRP A 586 11.93 4.85 5.66
N ASN A 587 11.87 6.17 5.82
CA ASN A 587 11.03 7.08 5.05
C ASN A 587 11.62 8.50 5.07
N LEU A 588 11.01 9.41 4.30
CA LEU A 588 11.38 10.82 4.21
C LEU A 588 10.23 11.76 4.59
N ASN A 589 10.62 12.88 5.17
CA ASN A 589 9.81 14.09 5.36
C ASN A 589 10.30 15.18 4.40
N SER A 590 9.78 16.39 4.53
CA SER A 590 10.18 17.53 3.70
C SER A 590 11.66 17.92 3.87
N LEU A 591 12.18 17.84 5.10
CA LEU A 591 13.51 18.35 5.46
C LEU A 591 14.37 17.35 6.26
N SER A 592 13.82 16.19 6.60
CA SER A 592 14.54 15.13 7.33
C SER A 592 14.13 13.75 6.84
N GLY A 593 14.93 12.75 7.16
CA GLY A 593 14.53 11.36 7.12
C GLY A 593 14.09 10.85 8.48
N VAL A 594 13.30 9.78 8.46
CA VAL A 594 12.91 9.02 9.65
C VAL A 594 13.21 7.54 9.41
N ILE A 595 13.81 6.89 10.39
CA ILE A 595 14.15 5.47 10.32
C ILE A 595 13.89 4.80 11.67
N GLY A 596 13.31 3.61 11.64
CA GLY A 596 13.18 2.76 12.81
C GLY A 596 13.94 1.46 12.65
N ILE A 597 14.49 0.95 13.74
CA ILE A 597 15.13 -0.36 13.83
C ILE A 597 14.32 -1.24 14.79
N PHE A 598 13.97 -2.44 14.34
CA PHE A 598 13.00 -3.33 14.97
C PHE A 598 13.57 -4.74 15.12
N ASN A 599 13.40 -5.33 16.30
CA ASN A 599 13.71 -6.74 16.49
C ASN A 599 12.46 -7.61 16.26
N CYS A 600 12.37 -8.14 15.04
CA CYS A 600 11.29 -9.04 14.62
C CYS A 600 11.58 -10.53 14.89
N GLN A 601 12.74 -10.86 15.44
CA GLN A 601 13.27 -12.23 15.49
C GLN A 601 12.59 -13.09 16.55
N GLY A 602 12.30 -14.33 16.19
CA GLY A 602 11.89 -15.37 17.14
C GLY A 602 10.50 -15.23 17.74
N ALA A 603 9.75 -14.15 17.44
CA ALA A 603 8.37 -14.02 17.89
C ALA A 603 7.38 -14.80 17.01
N GLY A 604 7.69 -15.03 15.74
CA GLY A 604 6.80 -15.69 14.77
C GLY A 604 7.55 -16.59 13.81
N THR A 605 6.79 -17.37 13.02
CA THR A 605 7.32 -18.24 11.96
C THR A 605 6.59 -17.96 10.66
N TRP A 606 7.33 -17.76 9.57
CA TRP A 606 6.72 -17.55 8.26
C TRP A 606 5.81 -18.73 7.88
N PRO A 607 4.61 -18.46 7.34
CA PRO A 607 3.75 -19.45 6.72
C PRO A 607 4.50 -20.53 5.91
N GLY A 608 4.25 -21.80 6.21
CA GLY A 608 4.84 -22.94 5.51
C GLY A 608 6.30 -23.24 5.85
N MET A 609 6.92 -22.52 6.79
CA MET A 609 8.26 -22.83 7.31
C MET A 609 8.17 -23.56 8.65
N VAL A 610 9.15 -24.41 8.92
CA VAL A 610 9.29 -25.10 10.21
C VAL A 610 10.07 -24.18 11.14
N SER A 611 9.60 -24.01 12.38
CA SER A 611 10.37 -23.30 13.39
C SER A 611 11.61 -24.12 13.74
N ASN A 612 12.78 -23.47 13.78
CA ASN A 612 13.94 -24.10 14.40
C ASN A 612 13.65 -24.12 15.90
N GLU A 613 13.52 -25.31 16.50
CA GLU A 613 13.18 -25.52 17.92
C GLU A 613 14.18 -24.87 18.90
N ASP A 614 15.34 -24.40 18.39
CA ASP A 614 16.34 -23.65 19.14
C ASP A 614 16.04 -22.14 19.20
N GLY A 615 15.15 -21.77 20.13
CA GLY A 615 15.21 -20.46 20.77
C GLY A 615 13.96 -19.60 20.65
N ASN A 616 12.83 -20.11 21.15
CA ASN A 616 11.69 -19.30 21.59
C ASN A 616 12.05 -18.53 22.88
N SER A 617 13.15 -17.77 22.82
CA SER A 617 13.67 -16.97 23.92
C SER A 617 13.27 -15.53 23.64
N SER A 618 12.21 -15.07 24.31
CA SER A 618 11.83 -13.64 24.40
C SER A 618 12.97 -12.73 24.88
N ASP A 619 14.08 -13.30 25.36
CA ASP A 619 15.27 -12.60 25.85
C ASP A 619 16.39 -12.46 24.81
N ARG A 620 16.17 -12.88 23.54
CA ARG A 620 17.19 -12.68 22.49
C ARG A 620 17.39 -11.20 22.23
N ILE A 621 18.53 -10.67 22.69
CA ILE A 621 19.00 -9.32 22.41
C ILE A 621 19.84 -9.36 21.14
N LEU A 622 19.49 -8.52 20.18
CA LEU A 622 20.27 -8.30 18.98
C LEU A 622 20.79 -6.88 18.94
N THR A 623 22.02 -6.73 18.45
CA THR A 623 22.66 -5.43 18.27
C THR A 623 22.75 -5.13 16.79
N GLY A 624 22.30 -3.94 16.40
CA GLY A 624 22.46 -3.42 15.05
C GLY A 624 22.81 -1.95 15.06
N SER A 625 22.94 -1.39 13.86
CA SER A 625 23.34 0.00 13.69
C SER A 625 22.50 0.72 12.65
N VAL A 626 22.34 2.02 12.86
CA VAL A 626 21.71 2.95 11.93
C VAL A 626 22.73 3.97 11.46
N ARG A 627 22.71 4.30 10.16
CA ARG A 627 23.51 5.37 9.55
C ARG A 627 22.62 6.35 8.80
N PRO A 628 23.05 7.62 8.61
CA PRO A 628 22.33 8.55 7.75
C PRO A 628 22.09 8.02 6.32
N VAL A 629 23.06 7.31 5.73
CA VAL A 629 22.92 6.71 4.38
C VAL A 629 21.94 5.53 4.30
N ASP A 630 21.46 5.00 5.42
CA ASP A 630 20.44 3.96 5.40
C ASP A 630 19.06 4.53 4.97
N ILE A 631 18.88 5.85 5.04
CA ILE A 631 17.71 6.54 4.49
C ILE A 631 17.96 6.84 3.02
N GLU A 632 17.27 6.09 2.17
CA GLU A 632 17.34 6.31 0.73
C GLU A 632 16.86 7.72 0.36
N PHE A 633 17.51 8.33 -0.63
CA PHE A 633 17.18 9.67 -1.14
C PHE A 633 17.34 10.83 -0.13
N LEU A 634 18.02 10.64 1.01
CA LEU A 634 18.30 11.73 1.96
C LEU A 634 19.04 12.91 1.29
N GLU A 635 19.94 12.63 0.34
CA GLU A 635 20.65 13.64 -0.46
C GLU A 635 19.69 14.58 -1.22
N ASN A 636 18.53 14.08 -1.66
CA ASN A 636 17.55 14.86 -2.42
C ASN A 636 16.95 16.01 -1.60
N ILE A 637 16.85 15.86 -0.27
CA ILE A 637 16.34 16.90 0.64
C ILE A 637 17.45 17.71 1.31
N ALA A 638 18.65 17.14 1.41
CA ALA A 638 19.82 17.82 1.94
C ALA A 638 20.28 18.98 1.03
N GLY A 639 20.16 18.82 -0.29
CA GLY A 639 20.60 19.80 -1.28
C GLY A 639 22.07 19.64 -1.67
N LYS A 640 22.49 20.36 -2.72
CA LYS A 640 23.79 20.15 -3.39
C LYS A 640 25.02 20.46 -2.53
N ASP A 641 24.87 21.33 -1.53
CA ASP A 641 25.98 21.80 -0.68
C ASP A 641 26.11 20.97 0.62
N TRP A 642 25.39 19.85 0.73
CA TRP A 642 25.45 19.00 1.91
C TRP A 642 26.82 18.32 2.03
N THR A 643 27.47 18.49 3.19
CA THR A 643 28.79 17.90 3.48
C THR A 643 28.71 16.41 3.84
N GLY A 644 27.51 15.85 3.95
CA GLY A 644 27.26 14.49 4.43
C GLY A 644 26.99 14.39 5.93
N ASP A 645 27.09 15.48 6.69
CA ASP A 645 26.83 15.49 8.13
C ASP A 645 25.34 15.64 8.44
N SER A 646 24.83 14.83 9.36
CA SER A 646 23.44 14.86 9.81
C SER A 646 23.36 14.97 11.32
N ALA A 647 22.32 15.67 11.78
CA ALA A 647 21.87 15.63 13.15
C ALA A 647 20.95 14.42 13.31
N VAL A 648 21.29 13.52 14.22
CA VAL A 648 20.59 12.26 14.48
C VAL A 648 20.03 12.30 15.89
N TYR A 649 18.71 12.36 15.98
CA TYR A 649 17.97 12.35 17.24
C TYR A 649 17.42 10.95 17.51
N SER A 650 17.80 10.35 18.64
CA SER A 650 17.25 9.08 19.12
C SER A 650 16.02 9.35 19.98
N PHE A 651 14.89 8.76 19.60
CA PHE A 651 13.61 9.02 20.23
C PHE A 651 13.54 8.51 21.68
N ASN A 652 13.91 7.26 21.94
CA ASN A 652 13.78 6.71 23.30
C ASN A 652 14.85 7.27 24.24
N ALA A 653 16.09 7.46 23.73
CA ALA A 653 17.17 8.04 24.52
C ALA A 653 16.97 9.55 24.75
N GLY A 654 16.23 10.24 23.89
CA GLY A 654 16.02 11.68 23.96
C GLY A 654 17.28 12.50 23.73
N SER A 655 18.25 11.95 23.00
CA SER A 655 19.58 12.53 22.78
C SER A 655 19.82 12.88 21.31
N LEU A 656 20.67 13.89 21.08
CA LEU A 656 21.06 14.38 19.77
C LEU A 656 22.55 14.11 19.54
N SER A 657 22.89 13.67 18.34
CA SER A 657 24.28 13.47 17.92
C SER A 657 24.49 14.03 16.52
N ARG A 658 25.73 14.42 16.20
CA ARG A 658 26.16 14.72 14.83
C ARG A 658 26.88 13.50 14.29
N LEU A 659 26.45 12.98 13.15
CA LEU A 659 27.10 11.87 12.47
C LEU A 659 27.44 12.26 11.04
N SER A 660 28.61 11.83 10.58
CA SER A 660 28.89 11.82 9.14
C SER A 660 28.05 10.75 8.43
N LYS A 661 27.94 10.84 7.10
CA LYS A 661 27.03 10.00 6.29
C LYS A 661 27.15 8.49 6.56
N ASN A 662 28.36 8.00 6.80
CA ASN A 662 28.66 6.57 6.99
C ASN A 662 28.83 6.17 8.46
N GLU A 663 28.81 7.12 9.37
CA GLU A 663 28.97 6.88 10.79
C GLU A 663 27.70 6.28 11.39
N THR A 664 27.88 5.43 12.40
CA THR A 664 26.84 4.54 12.92
C THR A 664 26.45 4.90 14.35
N VAL A 665 25.15 4.86 14.64
CA VAL A 665 24.64 4.71 16.02
C VAL A 665 24.23 3.27 16.24
N THR A 666 24.68 2.69 17.35
CA THR A 666 24.42 1.28 17.70
C THR A 666 23.25 1.19 18.68
N VAL A 667 22.39 0.19 18.50
CA VAL A 667 21.25 -0.10 19.38
C VAL A 667 21.20 -1.59 19.66
N SER A 668 20.89 -1.95 20.91
CA SER A 668 20.61 -3.32 21.33
C SER A 668 19.13 -3.45 21.69
N LEU A 669 18.43 -4.39 21.07
CA LEU A 669 16.98 -4.56 21.18
C LEU A 669 16.65 -5.99 21.57
N LYS A 670 15.76 -6.17 22.55
CA LYS A 670 15.06 -7.45 22.77
C LYS A 670 14.00 -7.66 21.71
N VAL A 671 13.47 -8.88 21.66
CA VAL A 671 12.33 -9.22 20.80
C VAL A 671 11.18 -8.25 21.06
N LEU A 672 10.53 -7.75 19.99
CA LEU A 672 9.45 -6.75 20.03
C LEU A 672 9.84 -5.37 20.59
N GLU A 673 11.13 -5.07 20.74
CA GLU A 673 11.61 -3.70 20.97
C GLU A 673 11.99 -3.01 19.66
N CYS A 674 11.90 -1.68 19.66
CA CYS A 674 12.31 -0.84 18.55
C CYS A 674 12.86 0.51 19.03
N GLU A 675 13.70 1.13 18.19
CA GLU A 675 14.20 2.50 18.35
C GLU A 675 13.90 3.30 17.09
N LEU A 676 13.57 4.58 17.24
CA LEU A 676 13.33 5.50 16.13
C LEU A 676 14.36 6.62 16.11
N PHE A 677 14.76 6.99 14.90
CA PHE A 677 15.67 8.09 14.66
C PHE A 677 15.07 9.09 13.69
N THR A 678 15.18 10.37 14.03
CA THR A 678 15.03 11.46 13.07
C THR A 678 16.41 11.89 12.61
N ILE A 679 16.66 11.84 11.31
CA ILE A 679 17.95 12.18 10.68
C ILE A 679 17.75 13.42 9.83
N SER A 680 18.26 14.56 10.31
CA SER A 680 18.12 15.86 9.64
C SER A 680 19.48 16.31 9.07
N PRO A 681 19.61 16.50 7.74
CA PRO A 681 20.85 16.98 7.15
C PRO A 681 21.28 18.33 7.74
N ILE A 682 22.53 18.44 8.18
CA ILE A 682 23.08 19.70 8.70
C ILE A 682 23.41 20.61 7.53
N LYS A 683 22.81 21.80 7.52
CA LYS A 683 23.05 22.83 6.50
C LYS A 683 23.87 23.97 7.10
N LYS A 684 24.80 24.49 6.30
CA LYS A 684 25.63 25.64 6.64
C LYS A 684 24.99 26.92 6.14
N TYR A 685 24.67 27.84 7.04
CA TYR A 685 24.04 29.13 6.75
C TYR A 685 25.03 30.30 6.78
N SER A 686 26.17 30.14 7.46
CA SER A 686 27.33 31.04 7.37
C SER A 686 28.60 30.35 7.82
N SER A 687 29.71 31.08 7.95
CA SER A 687 30.99 30.51 8.40
C SER A 687 30.89 29.80 9.75
N ASN A 688 30.03 30.28 10.65
CA ASN A 688 29.95 29.81 12.04
C ASN A 688 28.58 29.20 12.42
N ILE A 689 27.59 29.26 11.52
CA ILE A 689 26.23 28.80 11.79
C ILE A 689 25.89 27.62 10.88
N GLU A 690 25.73 26.46 11.51
CA GLU A 690 25.15 25.25 10.95
C GLU A 690 23.89 24.91 11.73
N PHE A 691 22.85 24.44 11.03
CA PHE A 691 21.56 24.20 11.64
C PHE A 691 20.83 23.03 10.97
N ALA A 692 20.09 22.25 11.77
CA ALA A 692 19.22 21.19 11.28
C ALA A 692 17.97 21.06 12.17
N PRO A 693 16.75 21.30 11.66
CA PRO A 693 15.54 21.13 12.46
C PRO A 693 15.25 19.64 12.66
N ILE A 694 14.95 19.22 13.90
CA ILE A 694 14.51 17.86 14.22
C ILE A 694 12.98 17.78 14.25
N GLY A 695 12.31 18.82 14.77
CA GLY A 695 10.84 18.90 14.82
C GLY A 695 10.27 18.65 16.21
N LEU A 696 9.08 18.04 16.30
CA LEU A 696 8.40 17.76 17.57
C LEU A 696 8.99 16.50 18.22
N ILE A 697 9.96 16.65 19.11
CA ILE A 697 10.84 15.54 19.57
C ILE A 697 10.19 14.53 20.51
N LYS A 698 8.89 14.71 20.81
CA LYS A 698 8.05 13.76 21.54
C LYS A 698 7.09 12.98 20.65
N MET A 699 7.16 13.17 19.33
CA MET A 699 6.43 12.38 18.35
C MET A 699 7.35 11.42 17.60
N TYR A 700 6.84 10.24 17.24
CA TYR A 700 7.63 9.21 16.56
C TYR A 700 8.19 9.69 15.21
N ASN A 701 7.38 10.36 14.40
CA ASN A 701 7.86 11.04 13.19
C ASN A 701 8.06 12.54 13.45
N SER A 702 9.06 12.87 14.27
CA SER A 702 9.35 14.24 14.74
C SER A 702 9.47 15.25 13.61
N GLY A 703 10.24 14.89 12.57
CA GLY A 703 10.54 15.76 11.44
C GLY A 703 9.36 16.04 10.52
N GLY A 704 8.32 15.21 10.57
CA GLY A 704 7.09 15.44 9.81
C GLY A 704 6.34 16.72 10.21
N ALA A 705 6.67 17.30 11.37
CA ALA A 705 6.10 18.57 11.81
C ALA A 705 6.73 19.80 11.14
N VAL A 706 7.90 19.65 10.50
CA VAL A 706 8.66 20.76 9.90
C VAL A 706 8.36 20.83 8.41
N GLU A 707 7.82 21.96 7.97
CA GLU A 707 7.39 22.16 6.58
C GLU A 707 8.47 22.84 5.74
N SER A 708 9.13 23.87 6.29
CA SER A 708 10.14 24.64 5.57
C SER A 708 11.12 25.34 6.52
N ILE A 709 12.27 25.71 5.99
CA ILE A 709 13.28 26.55 6.64
C ILE A 709 13.84 27.53 5.61
N ASP A 710 13.76 28.82 5.94
CA ASP A 710 14.27 29.92 5.15
C ASP A 710 15.35 30.65 5.94
N SER A 711 16.29 31.30 5.25
CA SER A 711 17.31 32.14 5.88
C SER A 711 17.26 33.55 5.31
N ASP A 712 17.11 34.54 6.18
CA ASP A 712 17.14 35.95 5.81
C ASP A 712 18.42 36.61 6.35
N LEU A 713 19.15 37.28 5.46
CA LEU A 713 20.22 38.21 5.82
C LEU A 713 19.58 39.59 5.98
N ARG A 714 19.58 40.15 7.19
CA ARG A 714 19.06 41.50 7.41
C ARG A 714 20.16 42.53 7.16
N ASP A 715 19.97 43.36 6.13
CA ASP A 715 20.88 44.43 5.74
C ASP A 715 20.98 45.51 6.83
N ASN A 716 22.12 45.46 7.54
CA ASN A 716 22.87 46.54 8.21
C ASN A 716 23.63 46.08 9.45
N ASN A 717 23.57 44.81 9.86
CA ASN A 717 24.41 44.23 10.91
C ASN A 717 24.33 42.71 10.81
N SER A 718 25.41 42.03 10.40
CA SER A 718 25.91 40.67 10.73
C SER A 718 25.04 39.62 11.47
N ILE A 719 23.72 39.68 11.40
CA ILE A 719 22.73 38.88 12.12
C ILE A 719 22.06 38.00 11.09
N ILE A 720 22.14 36.70 11.32
CA ILE A 720 21.49 35.69 10.50
C ILE A 720 20.22 35.29 11.22
N GLN A 721 19.10 35.34 10.50
CA GLN A 721 17.82 34.86 11.00
C GLN A 721 17.39 33.64 10.20
N LEU A 722 17.09 32.55 10.90
CA LEU A 722 16.47 31.35 10.33
C LEU A 722 14.97 31.37 10.66
N SER A 723 14.12 31.26 9.63
CA SER A 723 12.66 31.18 9.75
C SER A 723 12.22 29.74 9.46
N ILE A 724 11.71 29.04 10.47
CA ILE A 724 11.24 27.65 10.36
C ILE A 724 9.72 27.66 10.45
N ARG A 725 9.05 26.96 9.53
CA ARG A 725 7.59 26.80 9.56
C ARG A 725 7.23 25.35 9.80
N GLY A 726 6.12 25.15 10.48
CA GLY A 726 5.59 23.83 10.74
C GLY A 726 4.25 23.86 11.43
N ARG A 727 3.83 22.69 11.89
CA ARG A 727 2.51 22.46 12.48
C ARG A 727 2.54 21.54 13.69
N GLY A 728 1.46 21.56 14.46
CA GLY A 728 1.35 20.84 15.73
C GLY A 728 1.96 21.59 16.91
N SER A 729 1.98 20.95 18.07
CA SER A 729 2.43 21.55 19.33
C SER A 729 3.25 20.57 20.16
N GLY A 730 4.05 21.09 21.08
CA GLY A 730 4.89 20.28 21.96
C GLY A 730 6.32 20.78 22.01
N LEU A 731 7.23 19.94 22.50
CA LEU A 731 8.65 20.27 22.57
C LEU A 731 9.27 20.20 21.18
N PHE A 732 9.75 21.34 20.68
CA PHE A 732 10.51 21.43 19.43
C PHE A 732 12.00 21.25 19.72
N GLY A 733 12.70 20.56 18.82
CA GLY A 733 14.15 20.37 18.87
C GLY A 733 14.85 20.68 17.55
N ALA A 734 16.09 21.17 17.63
CA ALA A 734 16.97 21.38 16.49
C ALA A 734 18.45 21.27 16.89
N PHE A 735 19.29 20.88 15.93
CA PHE A 735 20.73 21.06 16.00
C PHE A 735 21.10 22.51 15.65
N SER A 736 21.99 23.12 16.43
CA SER A 736 22.54 24.44 16.16
C SER A 736 24.00 24.53 16.62
N SER A 737 24.93 24.79 15.69
CA SER A 737 26.37 24.87 16.01
C SER A 737 26.76 26.05 16.90
N ALA A 738 25.86 27.02 17.07
CA ALA A 738 26.04 28.17 17.94
C ALA A 738 24.80 28.37 18.81
N LYS A 739 24.97 28.98 19.98
CA LYS A 739 23.86 29.37 20.84
C LYS A 739 23.09 30.54 20.17
N PRO A 740 21.77 30.43 19.95
CA PRO A 740 20.98 31.56 19.46
C PRO A 740 21.02 32.75 20.41
N LYS A 741 20.93 33.97 19.88
CA LYS A 741 20.72 35.19 20.68
C LYS A 741 19.28 35.31 21.16
N SER A 742 18.33 34.96 20.29
CA SER A 742 16.90 34.93 20.63
C SER A 742 16.13 33.98 19.71
N CYS A 743 15.02 33.47 20.24
CA CYS A 743 14.04 32.69 19.51
C CYS A 743 12.68 33.41 19.61
N LYS A 744 11.96 33.51 18.50
CA LYS A 744 10.58 34.02 18.49
C LYS A 744 9.63 32.99 17.91
N LEU A 745 8.51 32.78 18.57
CA LEU A 745 7.41 31.96 18.09
C LEU A 745 6.26 32.89 17.68
N ASN A 746 5.84 32.84 16.41
CA ASN A 746 4.77 33.68 15.87
C ASN A 746 4.97 35.17 16.20
N SER A 747 6.21 35.65 16.04
CA SER A 747 6.68 37.01 16.36
C SER A 747 6.77 37.40 17.84
N LYS A 748 6.47 36.48 18.78
CA LYS A 748 6.62 36.69 20.23
C LYS A 748 7.90 36.05 20.73
N GLU A 749 8.61 36.69 21.65
CA GLU A 749 9.80 36.09 22.26
C GLU A 749 9.44 34.80 23.00
N GLN A 750 10.29 33.79 22.83
CA GLN A 750 10.10 32.46 23.39
C GLN A 750 11.37 32.05 24.14
N GLU A 751 11.19 31.62 25.39
CA GLU A 751 12.29 31.02 26.15
C GLU A 751 12.74 29.72 25.49
N PHE A 752 14.06 29.51 25.45
CA PHE A 752 14.70 28.34 24.87
C PHE A 752 15.79 27.79 25.79
N SER A 753 16.03 26.50 25.66
CA SER A 753 17.16 25.79 26.25
C SER A 753 18.19 25.46 25.16
N PHE A 754 19.46 25.57 25.51
CA PHE A 754 20.56 25.20 24.62
C PHE A 754 21.61 24.41 25.40
N ILE A 755 21.77 23.13 25.05
CA ILE A 755 22.79 22.25 25.62
C ILE A 755 24.03 22.38 24.74
N VAL A 756 25.09 22.97 25.28
CA VAL A 756 26.32 23.30 24.52
C VAL A 756 27.02 22.04 24.04
N ASP A 757 27.12 21.02 24.89
CA ASP A 757 27.86 19.79 24.57
C ASP A 757 27.22 19.01 23.41
N ASP A 758 25.89 19.03 23.31
CA ASP A 758 25.11 18.32 22.29
C ASP A 758 24.72 19.20 21.10
N ASN A 759 25.03 20.50 21.14
CA ASN A 759 24.52 21.51 20.19
C ASN A 759 23.00 21.47 20.03
N PHE A 760 22.29 21.20 21.14
CA PHE A 760 20.87 20.90 21.11
C PHE A 760 20.02 22.08 21.59
N LEU A 761 19.31 22.68 20.64
CA LEU A 761 18.33 23.74 20.89
C LEU A 761 16.94 23.13 21.11
N THR A 762 16.27 23.51 22.20
CA THR A 762 14.88 23.12 22.45
C THR A 762 14.04 24.28 22.98
N PHE A 763 12.75 24.28 22.66
CA PHE A 763 11.77 25.17 23.28
C PHE A 763 10.34 24.64 23.05
N MET A 764 9.40 25.14 23.84
CA MET A 764 8.02 24.67 23.85
C MET A 764 7.15 25.44 22.85
N ILE A 765 6.39 24.71 22.03
CA ILE A 765 5.31 25.24 21.20
C ILE A 765 3.98 24.98 21.95
N PRO A 766 3.22 26.03 22.29
CA PRO A 766 2.00 25.90 23.07
C PRO A 766 0.88 25.24 22.23
N PRO A 767 -0.06 24.52 22.87
CA PRO A 767 -1.19 23.89 22.17
C PRO A 767 -2.11 24.86 21.40
N SER A 768 -2.04 26.17 21.67
CA SER A 768 -2.84 27.19 20.98
C SER A 768 -2.42 27.41 19.53
N ASP A 769 -1.20 27.01 19.16
CA ASP A 769 -0.63 27.25 17.83
C ASP A 769 -0.67 25.95 17.01
N SER A 770 -1.67 25.78 16.16
CA SER A 770 -1.77 24.62 15.25
C SER A 770 -0.76 24.68 14.10
N SER A 771 -0.36 25.90 13.73
CA SER A 771 0.72 26.20 12.81
C SER A 771 1.62 27.26 13.43
N TRP A 772 2.92 27.16 13.19
CA TRP A 772 3.91 28.04 13.82
C TRP A 772 4.97 28.50 12.84
N LYS A 773 5.46 29.71 13.09
CA LYS A 773 6.71 30.24 12.54
C LYS A 773 7.67 30.49 13.69
N ILE A 774 8.81 29.82 13.66
CA ILE A 774 9.92 30.03 14.59
C ILE A 774 10.98 30.87 13.89
N ASP A 775 11.37 31.97 14.50
CA ASP A 775 12.51 32.78 14.07
C ASP A 775 13.66 32.63 15.06
N VAL A 776 14.79 32.08 14.60
CA VAL A 776 16.03 31.91 15.38
C VAL A 776 17.06 32.92 14.91
N SER A 777 17.53 33.79 15.80
CA SER A 777 18.47 34.89 15.46
C SER A 777 19.85 34.66 16.07
N PHE A 778 20.91 34.87 15.28
CA PHE A 778 22.31 34.64 15.66
C PHE A 778 23.18 35.90 15.75
#